data_AF-A0A522AI58-F1
#
_entry.id   AF-A0A522AI58-F1
#
_cell.length_a   1.000
_cell.length_b   1.000
_cell.length_c   1.000
_cell.angle_alpha   90.00
_cell.angle_beta   90.00
_cell.angle_gamma   90.00
#
_symmetry.space_group_name_H-M   'P 1'
#
loop_
_entity.id
_entity.type
_entity.pdbx_description
1 polymer ?
#
loop_
_entity_poly.entity_id
_entity_poly.type
_entity_poly.pdbx_seq_one_letter_code
_entity_poly.pdbx_strand_id
1 'polypeptide(L)'
;MPADRSQRISALHSAARERILMLDGAMGTMIQQHRLQEADFRGERFADWPQPLGGNNDLLVLTQPDIIRAIHWAYLDAGADIIETNTFNSTAPSQADYGAQALVPELNLAAARIAREAADAMTALTPERPRWVAGVLGPTSRTASISPDVNDPAARNTSFDELAAAYREATRALMKGGVDIIMIETIFDTLNAKAAIFAVGDVYHELGVELPLMISGTITDASGRTLSGQTAEAFWISVAHARPFAIGLNCALGAQQLRPHVEALAKLCPTLVSAHPNAGLPNAFGEYDETAAETAAILAEFAASGLINIVGGCCGTTPEHIRAISDAVTRQPPRPVPAPRDACYLAGLEPFVIDANSLFVNVGERCNITGSARFKRLITSGDYTAALAVALDQVENGAQIIDINMDEGMLDSVAAMSTFLRLIASEPDISRVPIMVDSSKWEVIEAGLKQIQGKPLVNSISLKEGEEAFIRQAQLCQRLGAAVVVMAFDEDGQADTLARRIAICTRCHEILVDRLGFSPHDIVFDPNVFAVATGLDEHNHYAVDFIEAARWIRANLPGCGISGGVSNVSFSFRGNDPVREAIHSVFLYHAIAAGMSMGIVNAGQLAVYDDLPAELRAAVEDVILDRNPRGTENLLAIAQKYRGDGSAPEAREDPAWREWPVNQRLAHALVKGITVYIEEDTEAARRAAVRPLDVIEGPLMDGMNVVGDLFGAGKMFLPQVVKSARVMKQAVAYLQPYLEAAKSAAARANGRVLMATVKGDVHDIGKNIVGVVLQCNNYEVIDLGVMVPAERILETARERQVDIIGLSGLITPSLDEMVHVAAEMERQGMNLPLLIGGATTSKAHTAVRIEPRYQRGPTVYVPDASRAVGVVSQLLSPEQNADYCAGIRREYVEVRERTGARRPRPTLPYAKAVARGLKLDWAHYQPPRPARLGVQVFTDYPLAELLDTIDWTPFFITWDLVGKYPKIFDDAVVGTQARELFADAKTILAKLIADGRL
;
A
#
# COMPACT_ATOMS: atom_id res chain seq x y z
N MET A 1 50.19 0.53 -1.13
CA MET A 1 49.40 1.78 -1.03
C MET A 1 47.97 1.38 -0.82
N PRO A 2 47.18 2.04 0.06
CA PRO A 2 45.75 1.77 0.17
C PRO A 2 45.12 1.92 -1.22
N ALA A 3 44.22 1.02 -1.59
CA ALA A 3 43.47 1.16 -2.84
C ALA A 3 42.72 2.50 -2.83
N ASP A 4 42.64 3.17 -3.98
CA ASP A 4 41.86 4.40 -4.14
C ASP A 4 40.40 4.16 -3.71
N ARG A 5 39.72 5.14 -3.10
CA ARG A 5 38.35 4.99 -2.58
C ARG A 5 37.40 4.51 -3.68
N SER A 6 37.55 5.04 -4.89
CA SER A 6 36.76 4.64 -6.06
C SER A 6 36.92 3.15 -6.40
N GLN A 7 38.13 2.61 -6.25
CA GLN A 7 38.41 1.19 -6.48
C GLN A 7 37.75 0.32 -5.40
N ARG A 8 37.79 0.76 -4.13
CA ARG A 8 37.13 0.06 -3.03
C ARG A 8 35.62 0.03 -3.21
N ILE A 9 34.99 1.14 -3.60
CA ILE A 9 33.55 1.21 -3.88
C ILE A 9 33.17 0.29 -5.06
N SER A 10 33.95 0.28 -6.14
CA SER A 10 33.72 -0.63 -7.26
C SER A 10 33.79 -2.10 -6.82
N ALA A 11 34.77 -2.45 -5.98
CA ALA A 11 34.90 -3.78 -5.40
C ALA A 11 33.71 -4.16 -4.50
N LEU A 12 33.17 -3.21 -3.73
CA LEU A 12 31.97 -3.41 -2.91
C LEU A 12 30.77 -3.82 -3.77
N HIS A 13 30.51 -3.07 -4.84
CA HIS A 13 29.42 -3.37 -5.77
C HIS A 13 29.59 -4.72 -6.48
N SER A 14 30.83 -5.12 -6.82
CA SER A 14 31.07 -6.45 -7.38
C SER A 14 30.79 -7.55 -6.36
N ALA A 15 31.35 -7.41 -5.15
CA ALA A 15 31.20 -8.41 -4.10
C ALA A 15 29.73 -8.62 -3.71
N ALA A 16 28.94 -7.55 -3.57
CA ALA A 16 27.51 -7.64 -3.24
C ALA A 16 26.66 -8.35 -4.31
N ARG A 17 27.12 -8.39 -5.56
CA ARG A 17 26.47 -9.15 -6.65
C ARG A 17 26.85 -10.62 -6.65
N GLU A 18 28.05 -10.93 -6.17
CA GLU A 18 28.62 -12.29 -6.24
C GLU A 18 28.33 -13.11 -4.98
N ARG A 19 28.18 -12.47 -3.82
CA ARG A 19 27.98 -13.14 -2.53
C ARG A 19 27.23 -12.26 -1.53
N ILE A 20 26.71 -12.90 -0.48
CA ILE A 20 26.19 -12.19 0.69
C ILE A 20 27.36 -11.53 1.44
N LEU A 21 27.25 -10.25 1.76
CA LEU A 21 28.25 -9.52 2.52
C LEU A 21 27.98 -9.60 4.02
N MET A 22 29.04 -9.73 4.81
CA MET A 22 28.98 -9.75 6.26
C MET A 22 29.19 -8.35 6.83
N LEU A 23 28.20 -7.84 7.56
CA LEU A 23 28.33 -6.69 8.45
C LEU A 23 28.81 -7.18 9.83
N ASP A 24 29.40 -6.30 10.64
CA ASP A 24 29.85 -6.63 11.98
C ASP A 24 28.68 -6.78 12.98
N GLY A 25 29.04 -6.95 14.26
CA GLY A 25 28.11 -7.07 15.37
C GLY A 25 28.08 -5.82 16.24
N ALA A 26 27.46 -5.90 17.41
CA ALA A 26 27.34 -4.75 18.30
C ALA A 26 28.68 -4.20 18.81
N MET A 27 28.88 -2.89 18.66
CA MET A 27 29.96 -2.13 19.30
C MET A 27 29.66 -1.90 20.80
N GLY A 28 28.44 -1.49 21.13
CA GLY A 28 28.05 -1.08 22.49
C GLY A 28 28.17 -2.21 23.52
N THR A 29 27.65 -3.40 23.24
CA THR A 29 27.73 -4.55 24.16
C THR A 29 29.17 -5.06 24.30
N MET A 30 30.00 -4.95 23.26
CA MET A 30 31.43 -5.28 23.34
C MET A 30 32.18 -4.30 24.25
N ILE A 31 31.88 -3.00 24.18
CA ILE A 31 32.44 -1.99 25.10
C ILE A 31 32.03 -2.30 26.55
N GLN A 32 30.77 -2.67 26.79
CA GLN A 32 30.26 -2.98 28.13
C GLN A 32 31.02 -4.15 28.81
N GLN A 33 31.55 -5.11 28.04
CA GLN A 33 32.35 -6.22 28.57
C GLN A 33 33.67 -5.77 29.22
N HIS A 34 34.20 -4.61 28.82
CA HIS A 34 35.40 -4.03 29.42
C HIS A 34 35.16 -3.38 30.79
N ARG A 35 33.88 -3.23 31.22
CA ARG A 35 33.47 -2.68 32.53
C ARG A 35 34.14 -1.34 32.87
N LEU A 36 34.27 -0.48 31.85
CA LEU A 36 34.88 0.83 31.94
C LEU A 36 34.20 1.71 32.99
N GLN A 37 35.00 2.51 33.68
CA GLN A 37 34.57 3.45 34.70
C GLN A 37 34.66 4.88 34.17
N GLU A 38 34.06 5.84 34.88
CA GLU A 38 34.05 7.27 34.52
C GLU A 38 35.45 7.82 34.16
N ALA A 39 36.49 7.39 34.88
CA ALA A 39 37.88 7.81 34.62
C ALA A 39 38.36 7.39 33.22
N ASP A 40 37.92 6.23 32.72
CA ASP A 40 38.29 5.72 31.41
C ASP A 40 37.62 6.54 30.30
N PHE A 41 36.36 6.96 30.50
CA PHE A 41 35.64 7.84 29.56
C PHE A 41 36.24 9.26 29.54
N ARG A 42 36.73 9.76 30.68
CA ARG A 42 37.38 11.08 30.76
C ARG A 42 38.76 11.08 30.13
N GLY A 43 39.54 10.01 30.32
CA GLY A 43 40.96 9.99 29.98
C GLY A 43 41.70 11.18 30.60
N GLU A 44 42.84 11.54 30.00
CA GLU A 44 43.60 12.72 30.45
C GLU A 44 42.96 14.05 30.01
N ARG A 45 42.40 14.08 28.79
CA ARG A 45 41.92 15.31 28.16
C ARG A 45 40.65 15.88 28.81
N PHE A 46 39.76 15.02 29.33
CA PHE A 46 38.46 15.43 29.87
C PHE A 46 38.35 15.19 31.38
N ALA A 47 39.49 15.11 32.09
CA ALA A 47 39.52 14.91 33.54
C ALA A 47 38.63 15.91 34.30
N ASP A 48 38.72 17.20 33.93
CA ASP A 48 37.97 18.30 34.56
C ASP A 48 36.63 18.62 33.87
N TRP A 49 36.07 17.71 33.07
CA TRP A 49 34.78 17.95 32.38
C TRP A 49 33.63 18.13 33.39
N PRO A 50 32.76 19.15 33.21
CA PRO A 50 31.83 19.59 34.26
C PRO A 50 30.69 18.60 34.57
N GLN A 51 30.46 17.60 33.72
CA GLN A 51 29.40 16.60 33.88
C GLN A 51 29.91 15.18 33.61
N PRO A 52 29.17 14.14 34.05
CA PRO A 52 29.54 12.75 33.79
C PRO A 52 29.65 12.43 32.29
N LEU A 53 30.65 11.64 31.93
CA LEU A 53 30.89 11.19 30.55
C LEU A 53 30.68 9.66 30.37
N GLY A 54 30.51 8.93 31.47
CA GLY A 54 30.19 7.52 31.47
C GLY A 54 28.96 7.20 30.63
N GLY A 55 29.08 6.21 29.75
CA GLY A 55 28.03 5.81 28.81
C GLY A 55 28.13 6.49 27.43
N ASN A 56 28.94 7.54 27.27
CA ASN A 56 29.24 8.13 25.97
C ASN A 56 30.25 7.26 25.21
N ASN A 57 29.80 6.13 24.67
CA ASN A 57 30.64 5.15 23.98
C ASN A 57 31.39 5.75 22.79
N ASP A 58 30.79 6.71 22.08
CA ASP A 58 31.40 7.43 20.97
C ASP A 58 32.68 8.18 21.39
N LEU A 59 32.74 8.71 22.62
CA LEU A 59 33.92 9.44 23.14
C LEU A 59 35.17 8.55 23.25
N LEU A 60 34.98 7.24 23.40
CA LEU A 60 36.07 6.28 23.57
C LEU A 60 36.99 6.20 22.35
N VAL A 61 36.59 6.72 21.19
CA VAL A 61 37.49 6.86 20.03
C VAL A 61 38.63 7.86 20.29
N LEU A 62 38.47 8.76 21.27
CA LEU A 62 39.49 9.72 21.67
C LEU A 62 40.22 9.28 22.95
N THR A 63 39.50 8.70 23.91
CA THR A 63 40.07 8.39 25.23
C THR A 63 40.56 6.95 25.36
N GLN A 64 39.96 6.00 24.64
CA GLN A 64 40.31 4.58 24.65
C GLN A 64 40.39 3.98 23.22
N PRO A 65 41.14 4.61 22.28
CA PRO A 65 41.14 4.21 20.87
C PRO A 65 41.61 2.76 20.64
N ASP A 66 42.46 2.23 21.53
CA ASP A 66 42.99 0.87 21.42
C ASP A 66 41.91 -0.19 21.67
N ILE A 67 40.97 0.07 22.59
CA ILE A 67 39.82 -0.81 22.84
C ILE A 67 38.93 -0.85 21.60
N ILE A 68 38.58 0.31 21.04
CA ILE A 68 37.75 0.40 19.83
C ILE A 68 38.42 -0.32 18.66
N ARG A 69 39.72 -0.11 18.46
CA ARG A 69 40.49 -0.82 17.42
C ARG A 69 40.46 -2.33 17.63
N ALA A 70 40.62 -2.81 18.87
CA ALA A 70 40.58 -4.23 19.19
C ALA A 70 39.22 -4.87 18.86
N ILE A 71 38.11 -4.15 19.12
CA ILE A 71 36.75 -4.63 18.78
C ILE A 71 36.58 -4.75 17.26
N HIS A 72 36.99 -3.75 16.47
CA HIS A 72 36.95 -3.86 15.00
C HIS A 72 37.78 -5.06 14.50
N TRP A 73 38.98 -5.25 15.04
CA TRP A 73 39.81 -6.40 14.68
C TRP A 73 39.14 -7.75 14.99
N ALA A 74 38.45 -7.85 16.14
CA ALA A 74 37.74 -9.06 16.51
C ALA A 74 36.62 -9.41 15.52
N TYR A 75 35.84 -8.42 15.06
CA TYR A 75 34.80 -8.66 14.05
C TYR A 75 35.36 -8.95 12.66
N LEU A 76 36.44 -8.28 12.27
CA LEU A 76 37.14 -8.57 11.02
C LEU A 76 37.71 -10.00 11.01
N ASP A 77 38.29 -10.47 12.12
CA ASP A 77 38.79 -11.85 12.29
C ASP A 77 37.65 -12.87 12.35
N ALA A 78 36.48 -12.47 12.84
CA ALA A 78 35.27 -13.30 12.80
C ALA A 78 34.70 -13.47 11.38
N GLY A 79 35.09 -12.62 10.44
CA GLY A 79 34.67 -12.71 9.04
C GLY A 79 33.75 -11.58 8.58
N ALA A 80 33.72 -10.43 9.26
CA ALA A 80 33.05 -9.23 8.74
C ALA A 80 33.75 -8.70 7.47
N ASP A 81 32.94 -8.30 6.48
CA ASP A 81 33.37 -7.60 5.27
C ASP A 81 33.24 -6.08 5.42
N ILE A 82 32.19 -5.64 6.11
CA ILE A 82 31.86 -4.26 6.40
C ILE A 82 31.92 -4.10 7.92
N ILE A 83 32.62 -3.07 8.40
CA ILE A 83 32.60 -2.68 9.81
C ILE A 83 32.01 -1.28 9.98
N GLU A 84 31.22 -1.10 11.02
CA GLU A 84 30.59 0.16 11.38
C GLU A 84 31.56 1.05 12.17
N THR A 85 31.52 2.37 11.95
CA THR A 85 32.23 3.31 12.82
C THR A 85 31.54 3.43 14.18
N ASN A 86 32.30 3.60 15.26
CA ASN A 86 31.75 3.92 16.58
C ASN A 86 31.27 5.39 16.64
N THR A 87 30.19 5.70 15.92
CA THR A 87 29.65 7.06 15.72
C THR A 87 28.13 7.15 15.86
N PHE A 88 27.50 6.16 16.48
CA PHE A 88 26.04 6.08 16.62
C PHE A 88 25.43 7.34 17.24
N ASN A 89 26.07 7.92 18.26
CA ASN A 89 25.64 9.15 18.94
C ASN A 89 26.52 10.36 18.63
N SER A 90 27.35 10.31 17.59
CA SER A 90 28.27 11.38 17.22
C SER A 90 27.57 12.49 16.42
N THR A 91 26.49 13.04 16.98
CA THR A 91 25.74 14.18 16.44
C THR A 91 25.49 15.21 17.53
N ALA A 92 25.31 16.48 17.15
CA ALA A 92 25.13 17.56 18.13
C ALA A 92 23.95 17.34 19.10
N PRO A 93 22.77 16.84 18.67
CA PRO A 93 21.67 16.55 19.60
C PRO A 93 22.01 15.49 20.64
N SER A 94 22.64 14.37 20.25
CA SER A 94 23.01 13.31 21.21
C SER A 94 24.18 13.71 22.11
N GLN A 95 25.18 14.42 21.57
CA GLN A 95 26.32 14.88 22.37
C GLN A 95 25.95 16.03 23.33
N ALA A 96 24.77 16.64 23.18
CA ALA A 96 24.28 17.66 24.10
C ALA A 96 24.03 17.11 25.51
N ASP A 97 23.64 15.84 25.62
CA ASP A 97 23.43 15.16 26.92
C ASP A 97 24.74 15.04 27.73
N TYR A 98 25.88 15.14 27.05
CA TYR A 98 27.23 15.14 27.63
C TYR A 98 27.96 16.49 27.49
N GLY A 99 27.28 17.52 26.95
CA GLY A 99 27.82 18.85 26.62
C GLY A 99 29.04 18.82 25.71
N ALA A 100 29.14 17.79 24.88
CA ALA A 100 30.26 17.49 23.99
C ALA A 100 29.98 17.85 22.53
N GLN A 101 29.01 18.74 22.25
CA GLN A 101 28.58 19.07 20.88
C GLN A 101 29.74 19.57 20.01
N ALA A 102 30.66 20.36 20.58
CA ALA A 102 31.83 20.88 19.86
C ALA A 102 32.83 19.79 19.42
N LEU A 103 32.74 18.57 19.99
CA LEU A 103 33.59 17.45 19.63
C LEU A 103 33.06 16.64 18.45
N VAL A 104 31.82 16.87 17.99
CA VAL A 104 31.17 16.08 16.93
C VAL A 104 32.04 15.89 15.68
N PRO A 105 32.66 16.93 15.09
CA PRO A 105 33.56 16.74 13.95
C PRO A 105 34.78 15.87 14.26
N GLU A 106 35.31 15.99 15.48
CA GLU A 106 36.51 15.27 15.91
C GLU A 106 36.21 13.79 16.18
N LEU A 107 35.10 13.50 16.87
CA LEU A 107 34.61 12.14 17.15
C LEU A 107 34.44 11.34 15.87
N ASN A 108 33.66 11.88 14.93
CA ASN A 108 33.40 11.23 13.64
C ASN A 108 34.68 11.00 12.83
N LEU A 109 35.58 11.99 12.78
CA LEU A 109 36.84 11.88 12.05
C LEU A 109 37.76 10.81 12.65
N ALA A 110 37.89 10.78 13.99
CA ALA A 110 38.73 9.82 14.70
C ALA A 110 38.17 8.39 14.57
N ALA A 111 36.87 8.21 14.76
CA ALA A 111 36.19 6.92 14.62
C ALA A 111 36.38 6.33 13.21
N ALA A 112 36.14 7.15 12.18
CA ALA A 112 36.33 6.73 10.79
C ALA A 112 37.78 6.33 10.48
N ARG A 113 38.77 7.03 11.03
CA ARG A 113 40.19 6.67 10.86
C ARG A 113 40.55 5.35 11.54
N ILE A 114 40.10 5.15 12.78
CA ILE A 114 40.36 3.90 13.52
C ILE A 114 39.78 2.69 12.76
N ALA A 115 38.53 2.78 12.30
CA ALA A 115 37.91 1.73 11.50
C ALA A 115 38.64 1.53 10.15
N ARG A 116 39.02 2.61 9.47
CA ARG A 116 39.76 2.54 8.20
C ARG A 116 41.11 1.85 8.34
N GLU A 117 41.87 2.19 9.38
CA GLU A 117 43.16 1.57 9.68
C GLU A 117 43.01 0.06 9.92
N ALA A 118 41.99 -0.36 10.69
CA ALA A 118 41.71 -1.78 10.94
C ALA A 118 41.32 -2.52 9.64
N ALA A 119 40.42 -1.94 8.84
CA ALA A 119 39.99 -2.53 7.58
C ALA A 119 41.13 -2.63 6.54
N ASP A 120 42.00 -1.62 6.46
CA ASP A 120 43.16 -1.63 5.57
C ASP A 120 44.20 -2.66 6.01
N ALA A 121 44.48 -2.76 7.31
CA ALA A 121 45.40 -3.74 7.85
C ALA A 121 44.90 -5.17 7.60
N MET A 122 43.61 -5.44 7.81
CA MET A 122 43.03 -6.75 7.54
C MET A 122 43.01 -7.06 6.02
N THR A 123 42.69 -6.07 5.18
CA THR A 123 42.76 -6.20 3.71
C THR A 123 44.17 -6.55 3.25
N ALA A 124 45.20 -5.97 3.86
CA ALA A 124 46.58 -6.29 3.54
C ALA A 124 46.96 -7.74 3.90
N LEU A 125 46.35 -8.33 4.94
CA LEU A 125 46.58 -9.72 5.33
C LEU A 125 45.90 -10.73 4.40
N THR A 126 44.76 -10.35 3.80
CA THR A 126 43.94 -11.22 2.92
C THR A 126 43.39 -10.39 1.74
N PRO A 127 44.24 -10.09 0.74
CA PRO A 127 43.91 -9.16 -0.35
C PRO A 127 42.75 -9.59 -1.25
N GLU A 128 42.45 -10.89 -1.29
CA GLU A 128 41.34 -11.49 -2.04
C GLU A 128 39.96 -11.13 -1.46
N ARG A 129 39.90 -10.64 -0.22
CA ARG A 129 38.68 -10.25 0.48
C ARG A 129 38.81 -8.80 0.99
N PRO A 130 38.63 -7.76 0.17
CA PRO A 130 38.74 -6.37 0.63
C PRO A 130 37.69 -6.02 1.71
N ARG A 131 38.02 -5.10 2.61
CA ARG A 131 37.16 -4.67 3.74
C ARG A 131 36.71 -3.22 3.56
N TRP A 132 35.47 -2.97 3.95
CA TRP A 132 34.84 -1.66 3.82
C TRP A 132 34.42 -1.09 5.17
N VAL A 133 34.35 0.24 5.24
CA VAL A 133 33.96 0.96 6.45
C VAL A 133 32.66 1.71 6.21
N ALA A 134 31.66 1.45 7.05
CA ALA A 134 30.39 2.17 7.09
C ALA A 134 30.44 3.28 8.14
N GLY A 135 30.34 4.54 7.69
CA GLY A 135 30.17 5.70 8.55
C GLY A 135 28.75 5.78 9.07
N VAL A 136 28.56 5.45 10.35
CA VAL A 136 27.25 5.36 11.00
C VAL A 136 26.72 6.74 11.38
N LEU A 137 25.46 6.99 11.03
CA LEU A 137 24.63 8.09 11.48
C LEU A 137 23.42 7.50 12.22
N GLY A 138 23.42 7.55 13.54
CA GLY A 138 22.28 7.10 14.35
C GLY A 138 21.10 8.08 14.33
N PRO A 139 19.96 7.72 14.95
CA PRO A 139 18.70 8.46 14.83
C PRO A 139 18.61 9.72 15.72
N THR A 140 19.63 9.99 16.53
CA THR A 140 19.68 11.00 17.61
C THR A 140 18.75 10.68 18.80
N SER A 141 18.82 11.49 19.87
CA SER A 141 17.89 11.42 21.01
C SER A 141 16.56 12.19 20.80
N ARG A 142 16.35 12.79 19.61
CA ARG A 142 15.21 13.67 19.31
C ARG A 142 14.37 13.14 18.16
N THR A 143 13.12 13.58 18.07
CA THR A 143 12.14 13.14 17.06
C THR A 143 11.49 14.34 16.38
N ALA A 144 11.41 14.30 15.06
CA ALA A 144 10.77 15.34 14.27
C ALA A 144 9.30 15.03 13.98
N SER A 145 8.87 13.76 14.02
CA SER A 145 7.48 13.38 13.72
C SER A 145 6.58 13.24 14.95
N ILE A 146 7.14 12.92 16.13
CA ILE A 146 6.38 12.62 17.35
C ILE A 146 6.49 13.79 18.35
N SER A 147 5.40 14.08 19.06
CA SER A 147 5.46 15.08 20.14
C SER A 147 6.11 14.52 21.41
N PRO A 148 7.01 15.28 22.07
CA PRO A 148 7.52 14.94 23.40
C PRO A 148 6.52 15.24 24.52
N ASP A 149 5.47 16.02 24.26
CA ASP A 149 4.46 16.42 25.25
C ASP A 149 3.09 15.82 24.90
N VAL A 150 2.57 14.99 25.80
CA VAL A 150 1.27 14.32 25.65
C VAL A 150 0.11 15.32 25.61
N ASN A 151 0.28 16.52 26.17
CA ASN A 151 -0.76 17.55 26.22
C ASN A 151 -0.72 18.50 25.02
N ASP A 152 0.38 18.50 24.26
CA ASP A 152 0.52 19.28 23.02
C ASP A 152 0.96 18.35 21.87
N PRO A 153 0.02 17.74 21.15
CA PRO A 153 0.35 16.85 20.03
C PRO A 153 1.10 17.55 18.87
N ALA A 154 1.09 18.89 18.81
CA ALA A 154 1.81 19.67 17.80
C ALA A 154 3.25 20.03 18.21
N ALA A 155 3.63 19.87 19.48
CA ALA A 155 4.98 20.19 19.95
C ALA A 155 6.03 19.26 19.30
N ARG A 156 7.26 19.76 19.10
CA ARG A 156 8.42 18.98 18.62
C ARG A 156 9.66 19.40 19.38
N ASN A 157 10.56 18.45 19.70
CA ASN A 157 11.83 18.74 20.40
C ASN A 157 12.98 19.07 19.45
N THR A 158 12.78 18.92 18.14
CA THR A 158 13.71 19.28 17.08
C THR A 158 12.93 19.57 15.78
N SER A 159 13.60 20.21 14.82
CA SER A 159 13.10 20.43 13.47
C SER A 159 13.89 19.65 12.42
N PHE A 160 13.31 19.51 11.23
CA PHE A 160 14.00 18.94 10.07
C PHE A 160 15.33 19.64 9.76
N ASP A 161 15.34 20.98 9.79
CA ASP A 161 16.52 21.78 9.45
C ASP A 161 17.63 21.65 10.51
N GLU A 162 17.28 21.57 11.80
CA GLU A 162 18.23 21.31 12.89
C GLU A 162 18.87 19.92 12.77
N LEU A 163 18.06 18.90 12.48
CA LEU A 163 18.56 17.54 12.23
C LEU A 163 19.46 17.50 10.99
N ALA A 164 19.03 18.12 9.89
CA ALA A 164 19.83 18.18 8.67
C ALA A 164 21.18 18.89 8.92
N ALA A 165 21.20 19.96 9.70
CA ALA A 165 22.45 20.63 10.08
C ALA A 165 23.39 19.71 10.88
N ALA A 166 22.86 19.00 11.88
CA ALA A 166 23.63 18.05 12.68
C ALA A 166 24.18 16.90 11.84
N TYR A 167 23.38 16.33 10.94
CA TYR A 167 23.82 15.26 10.05
C TYR A 167 24.87 15.73 9.04
N ARG A 168 24.76 16.93 8.46
CA ARG A 168 25.79 17.48 7.54
C ARG A 168 27.16 17.54 8.20
N GLU A 169 27.22 17.98 9.45
CA GLU A 169 28.48 18.07 10.21
C GLU A 169 29.11 16.68 10.40
N ALA A 170 28.32 15.71 10.84
CA ALA A 170 28.78 14.33 11.03
C ALA A 170 29.21 13.68 9.71
N THR A 171 28.39 13.76 8.65
CA THR A 171 28.69 13.17 7.33
C THR A 171 29.99 13.71 6.76
N ARG A 172 30.22 15.03 6.83
CA ARG A 172 31.46 15.65 6.36
C ARG A 172 32.70 15.09 7.07
N ALA A 173 32.62 14.94 8.40
CA ALA A 173 33.70 14.41 9.20
C ALA A 173 33.98 12.93 8.90
N LEU A 174 32.94 12.10 8.77
CA LEU A 174 33.03 10.69 8.37
C LEU A 174 33.69 10.54 6.99
N MET A 175 33.22 11.31 5.99
CA MET A 175 33.79 11.29 4.63
C MET A 175 35.25 11.73 4.61
N LYS A 176 35.63 12.72 5.42
CA LYS A 176 37.03 13.14 5.59
C LYS A 176 37.88 12.06 6.27
N GLY A 177 37.28 11.26 7.15
CA GLY A 177 37.96 10.16 7.86
C GLY A 177 38.23 8.92 7.02
N GLY A 178 37.61 8.78 5.85
CA GLY A 178 37.97 7.73 4.91
C GLY A 178 36.95 6.60 4.75
N VAL A 179 35.72 6.77 5.23
CA VAL A 179 34.63 5.78 5.08
C VAL A 179 34.32 5.50 3.61
N ASP A 180 33.82 4.30 3.33
CA ASP A 180 33.42 3.88 1.98
C ASP A 180 31.90 3.93 1.79
N ILE A 181 31.14 3.81 2.88
CA ILE A 181 29.67 3.77 2.91
C ILE A 181 29.21 4.80 3.95
N ILE A 182 28.10 5.48 3.71
CA ILE A 182 27.34 6.17 4.77
C ILE A 182 26.15 5.30 5.14
N MET A 183 25.93 5.07 6.43
CA MET A 183 24.84 4.23 6.93
C MET A 183 23.97 5.04 7.89
N ILE A 184 22.70 5.21 7.54
CA ILE A 184 21.68 5.77 8.44
C ILE A 184 20.93 4.58 9.04
N GLU A 185 21.11 4.31 10.32
CA GLU A 185 20.60 3.09 10.93
C GLU A 185 19.78 3.31 12.20
N THR A 186 19.10 2.24 12.65
CA THR A 186 18.22 2.25 13.81
C THR A 186 17.17 3.36 13.69
N ILE A 187 16.64 3.54 12.48
CA ILE A 187 15.66 4.59 12.20
C ILE A 187 14.35 4.21 12.87
N PHE A 188 14.02 4.90 13.96
CA PHE A 188 12.71 4.82 14.61
C PHE A 188 11.73 5.89 14.07
N ASP A 189 12.26 7.01 13.55
CA ASP A 189 11.53 8.14 12.99
C ASP A 189 11.96 8.40 11.54
N THR A 190 11.07 8.14 10.59
CA THR A 190 11.37 8.31 9.17
C THR A 190 11.60 9.76 8.78
N LEU A 191 11.03 10.73 9.49
CA LEU A 191 11.28 12.15 9.22
C LEU A 191 12.72 12.53 9.59
N ASN A 192 13.28 11.93 10.64
CA ASN A 192 14.71 12.07 10.96
C ASN A 192 15.58 11.49 9.85
N ALA A 193 15.23 10.31 9.33
CA ALA A 193 15.97 9.69 8.23
C ALA A 193 15.90 10.55 6.96
N LYS A 194 14.75 11.17 6.64
CA LYS A 194 14.64 12.11 5.52
C LYS A 194 15.54 13.33 5.71
N ALA A 195 15.66 13.87 6.93
CA ALA A 195 16.60 14.95 7.24
C ALA A 195 18.06 14.50 7.06
N ALA A 196 18.41 13.27 7.48
CA ALA A 196 19.73 12.68 7.27
C ALA A 196 20.04 12.47 5.78
N ILE A 197 19.10 11.91 5.00
CA ILE A 197 19.22 11.73 3.54
C ILE A 197 19.47 13.08 2.86
N PHE A 198 18.69 14.09 3.22
CA PHE A 198 18.83 15.45 2.68
C PHE A 198 20.23 16.03 2.98
N ALA A 199 20.71 15.85 4.21
CA ALA A 199 22.03 16.29 4.66
C ALA A 199 23.18 15.56 3.97
N VAL A 200 23.07 14.24 3.80
CA VAL A 200 24.06 13.44 3.07
C VAL A 200 24.16 13.92 1.62
N GLY A 201 23.01 14.14 0.96
CA GLY A 201 22.96 14.68 -0.40
C GLY A 201 23.61 16.07 -0.52
N ASP A 202 23.38 16.97 0.45
CA ASP A 202 24.06 18.28 0.50
C ASP A 202 25.59 18.12 0.53
N VAL A 203 26.10 17.23 1.39
CA VAL A 203 27.54 17.01 1.53
C VAL A 203 28.12 16.34 0.29
N TYR A 204 27.40 15.41 -0.34
CA TYR A 204 27.83 14.80 -1.61
C TYR A 204 27.96 15.83 -2.72
N HIS A 205 26.98 16.72 -2.85
CA HIS A 205 27.02 17.81 -3.82
C HIS A 205 28.17 18.78 -3.53
N GLU A 206 28.36 19.19 -2.27
CA GLU A 206 29.42 20.11 -1.88
C GLU A 206 30.82 19.55 -2.14
N LEU A 207 31.05 18.27 -1.83
CA LEU A 207 32.35 17.62 -1.98
C LEU A 207 32.58 17.05 -3.39
N GLY A 208 31.54 16.96 -4.22
CA GLY A 208 31.60 16.33 -5.54
C GLY A 208 31.88 14.83 -5.48
N VAL A 209 31.51 14.15 -4.39
CA VAL A 209 31.75 12.72 -4.16
C VAL A 209 30.50 12.08 -3.59
N GLU A 210 29.98 11.08 -4.29
CA GLU A 210 28.85 10.26 -3.85
C GLU A 210 29.36 8.91 -3.31
N LEU A 211 28.95 8.55 -2.10
CA LEU A 211 29.24 7.25 -1.50
C LEU A 211 27.99 6.37 -1.49
N PRO A 212 28.12 5.03 -1.59
CA PRO A 212 27.04 4.10 -1.29
C PRO A 212 26.33 4.47 0.02
N LEU A 213 25.01 4.58 -0.04
CA LEU A 213 24.16 4.89 1.11
C LEU A 213 23.42 3.63 1.58
N MET A 214 23.61 3.22 2.83
CA MET A 214 22.82 2.19 3.48
C MET A 214 21.78 2.85 4.39
N ILE A 215 20.56 2.31 4.39
CA ILE A 215 19.46 2.80 5.22
C ILE A 215 18.87 1.61 5.97
N SER A 216 18.78 1.69 7.29
CA SER A 216 18.26 0.61 8.13
C SER A 216 17.22 1.10 9.14
N GLY A 217 16.00 0.59 9.02
CA GLY A 217 14.89 0.90 9.92
C GLY A 217 14.86 0.01 11.16
N THR A 218 14.13 0.45 12.19
CA THR A 218 13.83 -0.36 13.37
C THR A 218 12.32 -0.54 13.49
N ILE A 219 11.88 -1.80 13.54
CA ILE A 219 10.50 -2.18 13.88
C ILE A 219 10.46 -2.44 15.39
N THR A 220 9.62 -1.70 16.11
CA THR A 220 9.73 -1.62 17.57
C THR A 220 9.05 -2.77 18.32
N ASP A 221 8.02 -3.38 17.73
CA ASP A 221 7.26 -4.44 18.38
C ASP A 221 6.56 -5.34 17.34
N ALA A 222 5.79 -6.32 17.84
CA ALA A 222 5.03 -7.28 17.03
C ALA A 222 3.91 -6.64 16.17
N SER A 223 3.60 -5.34 16.33
CA SER A 223 2.68 -4.65 15.42
C SER A 223 3.26 -4.47 14.02
N GLY A 224 4.57 -4.63 13.86
CA GLY A 224 5.26 -4.53 12.57
C GLY A 224 5.49 -3.10 12.10
N ARG A 225 5.49 -2.13 13.01
CA ARG A 225 5.65 -0.70 12.74
C ARG A 225 6.90 -0.11 13.38
N THR A 226 7.42 0.95 12.78
CA THR A 226 8.41 1.84 13.41
C THR A 226 7.78 2.56 14.62
N LEU A 227 8.61 3.20 15.46
CA LEU A 227 8.10 4.01 16.57
C LEU A 227 7.18 5.15 16.09
N SER A 228 7.47 5.69 14.91
CA SER A 228 6.69 6.71 14.21
C SER A 228 5.43 6.15 13.49
N GLY A 229 5.16 4.85 13.61
CA GLY A 229 3.92 4.20 13.18
C GLY A 229 3.93 3.65 11.74
N GLN A 230 5.04 3.76 11.01
CA GLN A 230 5.12 3.29 9.61
C GLN A 230 5.32 1.78 9.51
N THR A 231 4.65 1.14 8.54
CA THR A 231 5.00 -0.24 8.15
C THR A 231 6.33 -0.27 7.40
N ALA A 232 6.95 -1.45 7.29
CA ALA A 232 8.21 -1.63 6.54
C ALA A 232 8.10 -1.18 5.08
N GLU A 233 6.97 -1.46 4.42
CA GLU A 233 6.71 -1.04 3.05
C GLU A 233 6.56 0.48 2.92
N ALA A 234 5.83 1.13 3.85
CA ALA A 234 5.67 2.58 3.88
C ALA A 234 7.01 3.29 4.15
N PHE A 235 7.82 2.74 5.06
CA PHE A 235 9.17 3.21 5.33
C PHE A 235 10.03 3.19 4.07
N TRP A 236 10.09 2.07 3.35
CA TRP A 236 10.83 1.98 2.08
C TRP A 236 10.38 3.05 1.08
N ILE A 237 9.08 3.19 0.84
CA ILE A 237 8.54 4.16 -0.12
C ILE A 237 8.96 5.59 0.25
N SER A 238 8.99 5.90 1.55
CA SER A 238 9.33 7.22 2.08
C SER A 238 10.80 7.58 1.87
N VAL A 239 11.70 6.59 1.84
CA VAL A 239 13.16 6.80 1.71
C VAL A 239 13.73 6.38 0.35
N ALA A 240 12.93 5.78 -0.53
CA ALA A 240 13.37 5.26 -1.83
C ALA A 240 14.02 6.33 -2.73
N HIS A 241 13.63 7.60 -2.58
CA HIS A 241 14.20 8.75 -3.29
C HIS A 241 15.71 8.92 -3.05
N ALA A 242 16.24 8.38 -1.95
CA ALA A 242 17.66 8.37 -1.64
C ALA A 242 18.49 7.45 -2.56
N ARG A 243 17.84 6.56 -3.32
CA ARG A 243 18.48 5.53 -4.17
C ARG A 243 19.56 4.73 -3.41
N PRO A 244 19.23 4.15 -2.24
CA PRO A 244 20.23 3.55 -1.38
C PRO A 244 20.87 2.31 -2.04
N PHE A 245 22.14 2.09 -1.71
CA PHE A 245 22.89 0.87 -2.02
C PHE A 245 22.24 -0.36 -1.37
N ALA A 246 21.76 -0.22 -0.13
CA ALA A 246 20.99 -1.24 0.57
C ALA A 246 19.93 -0.61 1.48
N ILE A 247 18.77 -1.27 1.59
CA ILE A 247 17.72 -0.98 2.56
C ILE A 247 17.57 -2.18 3.50
N GLY A 248 17.37 -1.95 4.79
CA GLY A 248 17.24 -3.06 5.72
C GLY A 248 16.53 -2.73 7.00
N LEU A 249 16.59 -3.69 7.91
CA LEU A 249 16.07 -3.55 9.27
C LEU A 249 17.08 -4.07 10.29
N ASN A 250 17.09 -3.42 11.46
CA ASN A 250 17.98 -3.78 12.55
C ASN A 250 17.39 -3.45 13.91
N CYS A 251 18.00 -4.04 14.94
CA CYS A 251 17.67 -3.82 16.35
C CYS A 251 16.22 -4.17 16.71
N ALA A 252 15.85 -3.91 17.97
CA ALA A 252 14.55 -4.12 18.65
C ALA A 252 14.03 -5.56 18.68
N LEU A 253 14.05 -6.26 17.54
CA LEU A 253 13.58 -7.63 17.35
C LEU A 253 14.75 -8.59 17.15
N GLY A 254 14.55 -9.83 17.58
CA GLY A 254 15.40 -10.96 17.21
C GLY A 254 15.19 -11.38 15.75
N ALA A 255 16.05 -12.26 15.26
CA ALA A 255 16.02 -12.69 13.86
C ALA A 255 14.67 -13.32 13.48
N GLN A 256 14.05 -14.09 14.38
CA GLN A 256 12.78 -14.75 14.10
C GLN A 256 11.64 -13.75 13.81
N GLN A 257 11.47 -12.75 14.67
CA GLN A 257 10.40 -11.75 14.56
C GLN A 257 10.67 -10.73 13.43
N LEU A 258 11.94 -10.52 13.07
CA LEU A 258 12.31 -9.58 12.01
C LEU A 258 12.00 -10.12 10.60
N ARG A 259 11.96 -11.45 10.45
CA ARG A 259 11.77 -12.16 9.18
C ARG A 259 10.63 -11.64 8.29
N PRO A 260 9.37 -11.54 8.75
CA PRO A 260 8.25 -11.12 7.90
C PRO A 260 8.45 -9.72 7.32
N HIS A 261 9.10 -8.83 8.06
CA HIS A 261 9.38 -7.46 7.61
C HIS A 261 10.51 -7.42 6.58
N VAL A 262 11.56 -8.22 6.77
CA VAL A 262 12.63 -8.41 5.77
C VAL A 262 12.07 -9.04 4.50
N GLU A 263 11.15 -10.00 4.62
CA GLU A 263 10.48 -10.60 3.46
C GLU A 263 9.64 -9.58 2.68
N ALA A 264 8.94 -8.68 3.37
CA ALA A 264 8.18 -7.59 2.74
C ALA A 264 9.10 -6.66 1.93
N LEU A 265 10.22 -6.23 2.52
CA LEU A 265 11.25 -5.44 1.83
C LEU A 265 11.85 -6.21 0.66
N ALA A 266 12.18 -7.49 0.85
CA ALA A 266 12.77 -8.35 -0.17
C ALA A 266 11.86 -8.51 -1.41
N LYS A 267 10.54 -8.48 -1.25
CA LYS A 267 9.58 -8.56 -2.37
C LYS A 267 9.41 -7.22 -3.10
N LEU A 268 9.58 -6.10 -2.40
CA LEU A 268 9.22 -4.76 -2.88
C LEU A 268 10.41 -3.97 -3.42
N CYS A 269 11.57 -4.02 -2.75
CA CYS A 269 12.65 -3.07 -2.96
C CYS A 269 13.55 -3.45 -4.16
N PRO A 270 13.67 -2.60 -5.19
CA PRO A 270 14.59 -2.79 -6.32
C PRO A 270 16.05 -2.42 -5.97
N THR A 271 16.48 -2.71 -4.74
CA THR A 271 17.85 -2.54 -4.26
C THR A 271 18.24 -3.72 -3.36
N LEU A 272 19.48 -3.74 -2.86
CA LEU A 272 19.97 -4.77 -1.94
C LEU A 272 19.22 -4.70 -0.61
N VAL A 273 18.99 -5.85 0.02
CA VAL A 273 18.37 -5.93 1.34
C VAL A 273 19.38 -6.31 2.41
N SER A 274 19.43 -5.55 3.51
CA SER A 274 20.24 -5.86 4.68
C SER A 274 19.39 -6.29 5.88
N ALA A 275 19.94 -7.15 6.73
CA ALA A 275 19.34 -7.48 8.02
C ALA A 275 20.42 -7.71 9.08
N HIS A 276 20.34 -7.01 10.20
CA HIS A 276 21.22 -7.23 11.35
C HIS A 276 20.40 -7.20 12.65
N PRO A 277 19.73 -8.32 12.98
CA PRO A 277 18.86 -8.42 14.16
C PRO A 277 19.66 -8.50 15.47
N ASN A 278 18.96 -8.38 16.59
CA ASN A 278 19.51 -8.69 17.90
C ASN A 278 19.72 -10.20 18.08
N ALA A 279 20.58 -10.59 19.03
CA ALA A 279 20.69 -11.98 19.51
C ALA A 279 19.48 -12.34 20.40
N GLY A 280 18.30 -12.39 19.77
CA GLY A 280 17.02 -12.54 20.47
C GLY A 280 16.52 -11.25 21.13
N LEU A 281 15.46 -11.38 21.91
CA LEU A 281 14.94 -10.28 22.74
C LEU A 281 15.73 -10.21 24.06
N PRO A 282 15.97 -9.00 24.62
CA PRO A 282 16.63 -8.89 25.90
C PRO A 282 15.77 -9.52 27.02
N ASN A 283 16.42 -10.25 27.92
CA ASN A 283 15.78 -10.84 29.08
C ASN A 283 15.49 -9.78 30.17
N ALA A 284 14.88 -10.19 31.30
CA ALA A 284 14.52 -9.27 32.38
C ALA A 284 15.72 -8.54 33.03
N PHE A 285 16.95 -9.01 32.78
CA PHE A 285 18.20 -8.39 33.23
C PHE A 285 18.89 -7.56 32.14
N GLY A 286 18.29 -7.47 30.95
CA GLY A 286 18.85 -6.76 29.79
C GLY A 286 19.94 -7.53 29.04
N GLU A 287 20.07 -8.83 29.31
CA GLU A 287 21.03 -9.72 28.64
C GLU A 287 20.38 -10.42 27.45
N TYR A 288 21.20 -10.94 26.54
CA TYR A 288 20.76 -11.62 25.31
C TYR A 288 21.13 -13.10 25.40
N ASP A 289 20.10 -13.96 25.43
CA ASP A 289 20.27 -15.39 25.69
C ASP A 289 20.37 -16.24 24.41
N GLU A 290 20.02 -15.68 23.24
CA GLU A 290 20.11 -16.41 21.97
C GLU A 290 21.58 -16.69 21.62
N THR A 291 21.88 -17.95 21.34
CA THR A 291 23.25 -18.39 21.06
C THR A 291 23.65 -18.15 19.61
N ALA A 292 24.96 -18.10 19.35
CA ALA A 292 25.51 -17.96 18.00
C ALA A 292 24.98 -19.03 17.02
N ALA A 293 24.75 -20.26 17.48
CA ALA A 293 24.22 -21.34 16.66
C ALA A 293 22.74 -21.13 16.32
N GLU A 294 21.94 -20.62 17.25
CA GLU A 294 20.52 -20.32 17.04
C GLU A 294 20.34 -19.16 16.06
N THR A 295 21.02 -18.03 16.29
CA THR A 295 20.98 -16.87 15.39
C THR A 295 21.43 -17.24 13.97
N ALA A 296 22.54 -18.00 13.86
CA ALA A 296 23.06 -18.44 12.57
C ALA A 296 22.09 -19.37 11.83
N ALA A 297 21.39 -20.26 12.54
CA ALA A 297 20.40 -21.15 11.92
C ALA A 297 19.22 -20.37 11.32
N ILE A 298 18.74 -19.33 12.00
CA ILE A 298 17.65 -18.47 11.50
C ILE A 298 18.11 -17.66 10.29
N LEU A 299 19.28 -17.01 10.36
CA LEU A 299 19.81 -16.20 9.25
C LEU A 299 20.24 -17.04 8.05
N ALA A 300 20.64 -18.30 8.25
CA ALA A 300 20.85 -19.25 7.16
C ALA A 300 19.54 -19.54 6.39
N GLU A 301 18.38 -19.55 7.06
CA GLU A 301 17.09 -19.67 6.39
C GLU A 301 16.75 -18.41 5.60
N PHE A 302 17.09 -17.21 6.09
CA PHE A 302 16.89 -15.96 5.34
C PHE A 302 17.66 -15.99 4.02
N ALA A 303 18.91 -16.42 4.08
CA ALA A 303 19.75 -16.61 2.89
C ALA A 303 19.15 -17.67 1.96
N ALA A 304 18.66 -18.79 2.48
CA ALA A 304 18.12 -19.90 1.69
C ALA A 304 16.82 -19.53 0.99
N SER A 305 16.01 -18.70 1.65
CA SER A 305 14.78 -18.12 1.11
C SER A 305 15.04 -16.93 0.19
N GLY A 306 16.31 -16.54 -0.03
CA GLY A 306 16.69 -15.46 -0.94
C GLY A 306 16.20 -14.08 -0.46
N LEU A 307 16.22 -13.82 0.84
CA LEU A 307 15.68 -12.58 1.43
C LEU A 307 16.73 -11.47 1.59
N ILE A 308 18.02 -11.81 1.65
CA ILE A 308 19.09 -10.90 2.09
C ILE A 308 20.27 -10.85 1.11
N ASN A 309 20.95 -9.71 1.11
CA ASN A 309 22.19 -9.42 0.38
C ASN A 309 23.34 -9.05 1.33
N ILE A 310 23.01 -8.46 2.48
CA ILE A 310 23.95 -8.10 3.54
C ILE A 310 23.38 -8.59 4.87
N VAL A 311 24.21 -9.17 5.73
CA VAL A 311 23.77 -9.67 7.03
C VAL A 311 24.81 -9.42 8.11
N GLY A 312 24.36 -9.05 9.31
CA GLY A 312 25.23 -8.82 10.46
C GLY A 312 24.48 -9.05 11.77
N GLY A 313 24.93 -8.38 12.82
CA GLY A 313 24.31 -8.44 14.14
C GLY A 313 24.16 -7.07 14.79
N CYS A 314 23.12 -6.90 15.60
CA CYS A 314 22.96 -5.71 16.44
C CYS A 314 23.16 -6.10 17.92
N CYS A 315 22.33 -5.60 18.84
CA CYS A 315 22.53 -5.80 20.27
C CYS A 315 22.60 -7.29 20.68
N GLY A 316 23.56 -7.60 21.55
CA GLY A 316 23.81 -8.97 22.04
C GLY A 316 24.73 -9.80 21.14
N THR A 317 24.90 -9.42 19.88
CA THR A 317 25.78 -10.18 18.98
C THR A 317 27.26 -9.94 19.29
N THR A 318 28.07 -10.98 19.07
CA THR A 318 29.51 -11.02 19.40
C THR A 318 30.31 -11.54 18.21
N PRO A 319 31.66 -11.49 18.22
CA PRO A 319 32.47 -12.12 17.18
C PRO A 319 32.17 -13.62 16.96
N GLU A 320 31.73 -14.34 18.00
CA GLU A 320 31.29 -15.74 17.86
C GLU A 320 30.02 -15.86 17.00
N HIS A 321 29.05 -14.95 17.19
CA HIS A 321 27.85 -14.87 16.36
C HIS A 321 28.21 -14.57 14.91
N ILE A 322 29.04 -13.54 14.67
CA ILE A 322 29.44 -13.16 13.30
C ILE A 322 30.15 -14.30 12.58
N ARG A 323 31.01 -15.05 13.27
CA ARG A 323 31.66 -16.24 12.71
C ARG A 323 30.66 -17.32 12.34
N ALA A 324 29.75 -17.67 13.25
CA ALA A 324 28.72 -18.67 13.00
C ALA A 324 27.79 -18.29 11.84
N ILE A 325 27.37 -17.02 11.77
CA ILE A 325 26.52 -16.49 10.69
C ILE A 325 27.30 -16.55 9.36
N SER A 326 28.53 -16.03 9.34
CA SER A 326 29.41 -16.05 8.16
C SER A 326 29.55 -17.47 7.60
N ASP A 327 29.85 -18.45 8.45
CA ASP A 327 29.99 -19.86 8.02
C ASP A 327 28.71 -20.44 7.42
N ALA A 328 27.54 -20.01 7.91
CA ALA A 328 26.24 -20.49 7.48
C ALA A 328 25.69 -19.83 6.20
N VAL A 329 25.96 -18.53 5.99
CA VAL A 329 25.38 -17.74 4.89
C VAL A 329 26.28 -17.61 3.67
N THR A 330 27.61 -17.62 3.83
CA THR A 330 28.55 -17.31 2.73
C THR A 330 28.50 -18.34 1.58
N ARG A 331 27.94 -19.53 1.83
CA ARG A 331 27.77 -20.59 0.82
C ARG A 331 26.50 -20.41 -0.03
N GLN A 332 25.67 -19.43 0.28
CA GLN A 332 24.38 -19.22 -0.35
C GLN A 332 24.43 -18.06 -1.35
N PRO A 333 23.65 -18.13 -2.44
CA PRO A 333 23.59 -17.02 -3.39
C PRO A 333 22.92 -15.80 -2.75
N PRO A 334 23.35 -14.58 -3.09
CA PRO A 334 22.67 -13.37 -2.65
C PRO A 334 21.26 -13.29 -3.25
N ARG A 335 20.35 -12.60 -2.55
CA ARG A 335 18.99 -12.33 -3.04
C ARG A 335 19.02 -11.69 -4.45
N PRO A 336 18.24 -12.21 -5.41
CA PRO A 336 18.05 -11.53 -6.69
C PRO A 336 17.24 -10.23 -6.49
N VAL A 337 17.79 -9.11 -6.94
CA VAL A 337 17.10 -7.81 -6.86
C VAL A 337 15.95 -7.76 -7.88
N PRO A 338 14.70 -7.50 -7.47
CA PRO A 338 13.57 -7.40 -8.38
C PRO A 338 13.68 -6.15 -9.26
N ALA A 339 13.13 -6.20 -10.46
CA ALA A 339 13.02 -5.02 -11.32
C ALA A 339 12.04 -3.99 -10.69
N PRO A 340 12.30 -2.68 -10.84
CA PRO A 340 11.33 -1.65 -10.48
C PRO A 340 9.98 -1.92 -11.17
N ARG A 341 8.86 -1.75 -10.45
CA ARG A 341 7.52 -1.88 -11.04
C ARG A 341 7.05 -0.52 -11.58
N ASP A 342 6.27 -0.56 -12.65
CA ASP A 342 5.62 0.61 -13.23
C ASP A 342 4.40 1.03 -12.40
N ALA A 343 4.65 1.80 -11.33
CA ALA A 343 3.62 2.32 -10.44
C ALA A 343 4.07 3.61 -9.75
N CYS A 344 3.11 4.49 -9.45
CA CYS A 344 3.30 5.61 -8.54
C CYS A 344 3.25 5.10 -7.10
N TYR A 345 4.27 5.41 -6.31
CA TYR A 345 4.37 5.00 -4.91
C TYR A 345 4.26 6.22 -4.00
N LEU A 346 3.29 6.20 -3.10
CA LEU A 346 3.04 7.19 -2.06
C LEU A 346 2.96 6.50 -0.70
N ALA A 347 3.10 7.27 0.37
CA ALA A 347 2.99 6.72 1.71
C ALA A 347 2.51 7.76 2.72
N GLY A 348 1.61 7.35 3.60
CA GLY A 348 1.43 7.92 4.93
C GLY A 348 2.17 7.06 5.96
N LEU A 349 1.46 6.55 6.96
CA LEU A 349 1.90 5.43 7.80
C LEU A 349 1.82 4.08 7.05
N GLU A 350 1.00 4.02 6.01
CA GLU A 350 0.79 2.83 5.18
C GLU A 350 1.16 3.13 3.72
N PRO A 351 1.57 2.11 2.95
CA PRO A 351 1.89 2.27 1.54
C PRO A 351 0.62 2.51 0.73
N PHE A 352 0.68 3.42 -0.24
CA PHE A 352 -0.37 3.61 -1.23
C PHE A 352 0.23 3.57 -2.64
N VAL A 353 -0.13 2.54 -3.39
CA VAL A 353 0.46 2.24 -4.71
C VAL A 353 -0.61 2.42 -5.78
N ILE A 354 -0.30 3.20 -6.80
CA ILE A 354 -1.18 3.47 -7.95
C ILE A 354 -0.51 2.88 -9.18
N ASP A 355 -1.08 1.80 -9.71
CA ASP A 355 -0.62 1.09 -10.89
C ASP A 355 -1.69 1.04 -12.00
N ALA A 356 -1.43 0.31 -13.09
CA ALA A 356 -2.36 0.21 -14.21
C ALA A 356 -3.69 -0.49 -13.88
N ASN A 357 -3.77 -1.26 -12.79
CA ASN A 357 -4.99 -1.94 -12.34
C ASN A 357 -5.72 -1.14 -11.25
N SER A 358 -5.13 -0.05 -10.78
CA SER A 358 -5.70 0.79 -9.75
C SER A 358 -6.90 1.55 -10.30
N LEU A 359 -7.91 1.68 -9.45
CA LEU A 359 -9.09 2.48 -9.75
C LEU A 359 -8.80 3.97 -9.54
N PHE A 360 -9.76 4.80 -9.91
CA PHE A 360 -9.68 6.24 -9.71
C PHE A 360 -9.42 6.60 -8.24
N VAL A 361 -8.43 7.47 -8.02
CA VAL A 361 -8.00 7.90 -6.69
C VAL A 361 -8.69 9.20 -6.30
N ASN A 362 -9.39 9.18 -5.18
CA ASN A 362 -10.09 10.33 -4.63
C ASN A 362 -9.15 11.11 -3.71
N VAL A 363 -8.84 12.36 -4.09
CA VAL A 363 -8.09 13.31 -3.26
C VAL A 363 -9.09 14.22 -2.56
N GLY A 364 -9.14 14.20 -1.22
CA GLY A 364 -10.12 14.95 -0.45
C GLY A 364 -9.87 16.46 -0.44
N GLU A 365 -10.82 17.24 -0.96
CA GLU A 365 -10.70 18.71 -1.16
C GLU A 365 -11.04 19.60 0.06
N ARG A 366 -11.61 19.04 1.14
CA ARG A 366 -12.28 19.85 2.18
C ARG A 366 -11.35 20.49 3.21
N CYS A 367 -10.08 20.07 3.27
CA CYS A 367 -9.06 20.70 4.12
C CYS A 367 -8.42 21.91 3.42
N ASN A 368 -9.28 22.75 2.84
CA ASN A 368 -8.88 23.89 2.02
C ASN A 368 -9.57 25.16 2.54
N ILE A 369 -8.79 26.17 2.93
CA ILE A 369 -9.33 27.42 3.47
C ILE A 369 -10.19 28.16 2.43
N THR A 370 -9.83 28.11 1.16
CA THR A 370 -10.58 28.79 0.09
C THR A 370 -11.82 28.01 -0.34
N GLY A 371 -11.76 26.68 -0.28
CA GLY A 371 -12.81 25.78 -0.75
C GLY A 371 -13.85 25.36 0.29
N SER A 372 -13.54 25.44 1.59
CA SER A 372 -14.38 24.90 2.67
C SER A 372 -14.66 25.93 3.76
N ALA A 373 -15.90 26.43 3.81
CA ALA A 373 -16.33 27.42 4.81
C ALA A 373 -16.18 26.89 6.26
N ARG A 374 -16.45 25.60 6.49
CA ARG A 374 -16.25 24.95 7.80
C ARG A 374 -14.79 24.97 8.18
N PHE A 375 -13.90 24.53 7.29
CA PHE A 375 -12.46 24.46 7.55
C PHE A 375 -11.84 25.84 7.77
N LYS A 376 -12.17 26.81 6.89
CA LYS A 376 -11.77 28.21 7.03
C LYS A 376 -12.10 28.77 8.42
N ARG A 377 -13.34 28.59 8.87
CA ARG A 377 -13.78 29.07 10.19
C ARG A 377 -12.95 28.46 11.31
N LEU A 378 -12.71 27.15 11.28
CA LEU A 378 -11.97 26.44 12.32
C LEU A 378 -10.51 26.91 12.39
N ILE A 379 -9.81 26.93 11.25
CA ILE A 379 -8.41 27.38 11.19
C ILE A 379 -8.27 28.85 11.61
N THR A 380 -9.11 29.75 11.09
CA THR A 380 -9.05 31.18 11.44
C THR A 380 -9.42 31.46 12.90
N SER A 381 -10.22 30.58 13.53
CA SER A 381 -10.51 30.65 14.97
C SER A 381 -9.44 29.99 15.86
N GLY A 382 -8.45 29.33 15.28
CA GLY A 382 -7.41 28.58 16.00
C GLY A 382 -7.86 27.22 16.55
N ASP A 383 -9.06 26.73 16.17
CA ASP A 383 -9.59 25.43 16.59
C ASP A 383 -9.11 24.32 15.64
N TYR A 384 -7.81 24.03 15.71
CA TYR A 384 -7.18 22.99 14.89
C TYR A 384 -7.65 21.58 15.25
N THR A 385 -8.04 21.33 16.51
CA THR A 385 -8.58 20.03 16.94
C THR A 385 -9.88 19.71 16.23
N ALA A 386 -10.83 20.65 16.15
CA ALA A 386 -12.04 20.44 15.37
C ALA A 386 -11.77 20.39 13.87
N ALA A 387 -10.68 21.00 13.38
CA ALA A 387 -10.26 20.91 11.98
C ALA A 387 -9.77 19.50 11.61
N LEU A 388 -9.17 18.74 12.54
CA LEU A 388 -8.80 17.33 12.32
C LEU A 388 -10.01 16.47 11.95
N ALA A 389 -11.16 16.74 12.56
CA ALA A 389 -12.40 16.03 12.22
C ALA A 389 -12.79 16.21 10.73
N VAL A 390 -12.44 17.34 10.10
CA VAL A 390 -12.68 17.53 8.66
C VAL A 390 -11.78 16.63 7.82
N ALA A 391 -10.53 16.41 8.24
CA ALA A 391 -9.62 15.49 7.58
C ALA A 391 -10.05 14.03 7.78
N LEU A 392 -10.40 13.65 9.01
CA LEU A 392 -10.90 12.31 9.35
C LEU A 392 -12.19 11.98 8.58
N ASP A 393 -13.17 12.91 8.59
CA ASP A 393 -14.43 12.77 7.84
C ASP A 393 -14.16 12.42 6.37
N GLN A 394 -13.12 12.99 5.74
CA GLN A 394 -12.81 12.70 4.34
C GLN A 394 -12.24 11.30 4.14
N VAL A 395 -11.32 10.87 5.01
CA VAL A 395 -10.74 9.52 4.96
C VAL A 395 -11.81 8.46 5.17
N GLU A 396 -12.69 8.65 6.15
CA GLU A 396 -13.82 7.74 6.41
C GLU A 396 -14.81 7.70 5.24
N ASN A 397 -14.96 8.80 4.52
CA ASN A 397 -15.76 8.88 3.30
C ASN A 397 -14.96 8.49 2.03
N GLY A 398 -13.84 7.79 2.16
CA GLY A 398 -13.14 7.16 1.05
C GLY A 398 -12.10 8.02 0.32
N ALA A 399 -11.68 9.16 0.88
CA ALA A 399 -10.50 9.85 0.40
C ALA A 399 -9.25 9.00 0.66
N GLN A 400 -8.47 8.77 -0.41
CA GLN A 400 -7.24 7.98 -0.37
C GLN A 400 -6.00 8.86 -0.25
N ILE A 401 -6.13 10.15 -0.54
CA ILE A 401 -5.14 11.21 -0.33
C ILE A 401 -5.90 12.41 0.24
N ILE A 402 -5.29 13.20 1.13
CA ILE A 402 -5.89 14.43 1.66
C ILE A 402 -5.15 15.64 1.09
N ASP A 403 -5.86 16.52 0.40
CA ASP A 403 -5.34 17.82 -0.04
C ASP A 403 -5.49 18.85 1.09
N ILE A 404 -4.40 19.54 1.41
CA ILE A 404 -4.34 20.52 2.50
C ILE A 404 -3.86 21.85 1.97
N ASN A 405 -4.72 22.85 2.01
CA ASN A 405 -4.42 24.22 1.60
C ASN A 405 -4.67 25.21 2.75
N MET A 406 -3.63 25.99 3.07
CA MET A 406 -3.62 27.00 4.14
C MET A 406 -3.42 28.43 3.61
N ASP A 407 -3.70 28.67 2.32
CA ASP A 407 -3.50 29.97 1.71
C ASP A 407 -4.63 30.94 2.08
N GLU A 408 -4.31 31.97 2.87
CA GLU A 408 -5.22 33.06 3.22
C GLU A 408 -4.39 34.32 3.53
N GLY A 409 -4.85 35.49 3.07
CA GLY A 409 -4.05 36.71 3.12
C GLY A 409 -3.77 37.23 4.54
N MET A 410 -4.61 36.84 5.50
CA MET A 410 -4.53 37.26 6.90
C MET A 410 -3.91 36.19 7.82
N LEU A 411 -3.52 35.02 7.28
CA LEU A 411 -2.97 33.90 8.05
C LEU A 411 -1.47 33.78 7.80
N ASP A 412 -0.71 33.42 8.83
CA ASP A 412 0.63 32.87 8.63
C ASP A 412 0.50 31.44 8.10
N SER A 413 0.44 31.31 6.76
CA SER A 413 0.25 30.04 6.08
C SER A 413 1.37 29.04 6.38
N VAL A 414 2.60 29.49 6.62
CA VAL A 414 3.74 28.61 6.95
C VAL A 414 3.54 27.99 8.33
N ALA A 415 3.20 28.82 9.32
CA ALA A 415 2.92 28.35 10.68
C ALA A 415 1.66 27.47 10.73
N ALA A 416 0.60 27.84 10.02
CA ALA A 416 -0.66 27.10 9.99
C ALA A 416 -0.50 25.71 9.34
N MET A 417 0.18 25.64 8.18
CA MET A 417 0.49 24.38 7.51
C MET A 417 1.32 23.47 8.41
N SER A 418 2.38 24.02 9.01
CA SER A 418 3.26 23.26 9.90
C SER A 418 2.51 22.72 11.12
N THR A 419 1.69 23.55 11.77
CA THR A 419 0.92 23.18 12.96
C THR A 419 -0.09 22.08 12.63
N PHE A 420 -0.86 22.24 11.55
CA PHE A 420 -1.89 21.27 11.20
C PHE A 420 -1.30 19.92 10.78
N LEU A 421 -0.19 19.90 10.03
CA LEU A 421 0.48 18.65 9.66
C LEU A 421 1.06 17.92 10.87
N ARG A 422 1.59 18.65 11.86
CA ARG A 422 2.06 18.04 13.13
C ARG A 422 0.92 17.40 13.93
N LEU A 423 -0.27 18.00 13.90
CA LEU A 423 -1.47 17.42 14.51
C LEU A 423 -2.01 16.22 13.71
N ILE A 424 -1.95 16.26 12.38
CA ILE A 424 -2.30 15.09 11.55
C ILE A 424 -1.38 13.91 11.88
N ALA A 425 -0.08 14.17 12.09
CA ALA A 425 0.87 13.12 12.46
C ALA A 425 0.55 12.43 13.80
N SER A 426 -0.21 13.08 14.70
CA SER A 426 -0.67 12.45 15.95
C SER A 426 -1.97 11.65 15.82
N GLU A 427 -2.63 11.69 14.66
CA GLU A 427 -3.88 10.97 14.39
C GLU A 427 -3.64 9.83 13.38
N PRO A 428 -3.52 8.56 13.82
CA PRO A 428 -3.17 7.43 12.96
C PRO A 428 -4.14 7.19 11.80
N ASP A 429 -5.45 7.40 12.04
CA ASP A 429 -6.48 7.18 11.02
C ASP A 429 -6.39 8.18 9.85
N ILE A 430 -5.85 9.37 10.12
CA ILE A 430 -5.61 10.41 9.12
C ILE A 430 -4.23 10.20 8.48
N SER A 431 -3.20 10.02 9.31
CA SER A 431 -1.81 9.90 8.84
C SER A 431 -1.51 8.59 8.11
N ARG A 432 -2.38 7.57 8.16
CA ARG A 432 -2.22 6.34 7.35
C ARG A 432 -2.25 6.62 5.84
N VAL A 433 -3.01 7.61 5.37
CA VAL A 433 -3.09 7.96 3.95
C VAL A 433 -2.05 9.02 3.57
N PRO A 434 -1.58 9.08 2.31
CA PRO A 434 -0.70 10.16 1.85
C PRO A 434 -1.34 11.54 1.93
N ILE A 435 -0.49 12.55 2.06
CA ILE A 435 -0.89 13.97 2.10
C ILE A 435 -0.45 14.67 0.81
N MET A 436 -1.35 15.47 0.25
CA MET A 436 -1.08 16.42 -0.82
C MET A 436 -0.97 17.82 -0.19
N VAL A 437 0.23 18.40 -0.24
CA VAL A 437 0.50 19.74 0.29
C VAL A 437 0.16 20.76 -0.77
N ASP A 438 -0.88 21.57 -0.53
CA ASP A 438 -1.38 22.57 -1.47
C ASP A 438 -1.05 24.00 -1.02
N SER A 439 -0.33 24.73 -1.89
CA SER A 439 -0.13 26.17 -1.76
C SER A 439 0.37 26.79 -3.07
N SER A 440 -0.01 28.04 -3.28
CA SER A 440 0.55 28.92 -4.31
C SER A 440 1.94 29.46 -3.98
N LYS A 441 2.38 29.32 -2.71
CA LYS A 441 3.64 29.83 -2.17
C LYS A 441 4.61 28.67 -1.86
N TRP A 442 5.79 28.71 -2.46
CA TRP A 442 6.78 27.63 -2.31
C TRP A 442 7.24 27.44 -0.86
N GLU A 443 7.39 28.52 -0.11
CA GLU A 443 7.81 28.48 1.30
C GLU A 443 6.83 27.70 2.19
N VAL A 444 5.53 27.69 1.84
CA VAL A 444 4.50 26.91 2.55
C VAL A 444 4.61 25.43 2.18
N ILE A 445 4.80 25.13 0.90
CA ILE A 445 5.05 23.76 0.41
C ILE A 445 6.27 23.17 1.12
N GLU A 446 7.40 23.87 1.09
CA GLU A 446 8.65 23.41 1.68
C GLU A 446 8.50 23.17 3.19
N ALA A 447 7.86 24.10 3.91
CA ALA A 447 7.59 23.94 5.34
C ALA A 447 6.72 22.71 5.63
N GLY A 448 5.71 22.47 4.80
CA GLY A 448 4.82 21.30 4.90
C GLY A 448 5.53 19.98 4.64
N LEU A 449 6.34 19.90 3.58
CA LEU A 449 7.16 18.71 3.27
C LEU A 449 8.09 18.33 4.42
N LYS A 450 8.63 19.32 5.14
CA LYS A 450 9.47 19.13 6.33
C LYS A 450 8.71 18.64 7.58
N GLN A 451 7.38 18.52 7.53
CA GLN A 451 6.56 17.92 8.61
C GLN A 451 6.07 16.50 8.27
N ILE A 452 6.29 15.99 7.05
CA ILE A 452 5.68 14.73 6.58
C ILE A 452 6.71 13.60 6.55
N GLN A 453 6.49 12.58 7.38
CA GLN A 453 7.33 11.38 7.44
C GLN A 453 7.20 10.49 6.19
N GLY A 454 6.01 10.43 5.59
CA GLY A 454 5.69 9.64 4.40
C GLY A 454 6.26 10.20 3.10
N LYS A 455 5.80 9.66 1.96
CA LYS A 455 6.01 10.21 0.62
C LYS A 455 4.76 10.99 0.18
N PRO A 456 4.78 12.33 0.24
CA PRO A 456 3.65 13.18 -0.10
C PRO A 456 3.57 13.55 -1.59
N LEU A 457 2.48 14.23 -1.97
CA LEU A 457 2.38 14.99 -3.23
C LEU A 457 2.50 16.49 -2.97
N VAL A 458 3.14 17.21 -3.88
CA VAL A 458 3.12 18.68 -3.93
C VAL A 458 2.06 19.13 -4.92
N ASN A 459 1.16 20.01 -4.49
CA ASN A 459 0.17 20.68 -5.33
C ASN A 459 0.37 22.20 -5.25
N SER A 460 1.11 22.83 -6.15
CA SER A 460 1.68 22.30 -7.38
C SER A 460 2.92 23.11 -7.78
N ILE A 461 3.65 22.61 -8.77
CA ILE A 461 4.72 23.37 -9.44
C ILE A 461 4.32 23.65 -10.89
N SER A 462 4.86 24.71 -11.49
CA SER A 462 4.58 25.07 -12.88
C SER A 462 5.67 25.96 -13.49
N LEU A 463 5.56 26.25 -14.78
CA LEU A 463 6.48 27.13 -15.52
C LEU A 463 6.11 28.62 -15.41
N LYS A 464 5.13 29.00 -14.58
CA LYS A 464 4.62 30.38 -14.45
C LYS A 464 5.71 31.42 -14.11
N GLU A 465 6.70 31.01 -13.32
CA GLU A 465 7.84 31.84 -12.87
C GLU A 465 9.10 31.59 -13.73
N GLY A 466 8.93 30.90 -14.87
CA GLY A 466 10.00 30.48 -15.75
C GLY A 466 10.64 29.15 -15.35
N GLU A 467 11.48 28.66 -16.25
CA GLU A 467 12.12 27.35 -16.17
C GLU A 467 13.06 27.19 -14.95
N GLU A 468 13.82 28.24 -14.60
CA GLU A 468 14.79 28.15 -13.49
C GLU A 468 14.11 27.88 -12.15
N ALA A 469 13.00 28.58 -11.88
CA ALA A 469 12.21 28.36 -10.67
C ALA A 469 11.62 26.93 -10.64
N PHE A 470 11.05 26.48 -11.76
CA PHE A 470 10.47 25.15 -11.91
C PHE A 470 11.51 24.04 -11.65
N ILE A 471 12.70 24.15 -12.24
CA ILE A 471 13.80 23.20 -12.05
C ILE A 471 14.22 23.15 -10.58
N ARG A 472 14.41 24.32 -9.95
CA ARG A 472 14.86 24.40 -8.57
C ARG A 472 13.84 23.79 -7.60
N GLN A 473 12.55 24.05 -7.82
CA GLN A 473 11.45 23.47 -7.05
C GLN A 473 11.37 21.94 -7.26
N ALA A 474 11.45 21.48 -8.50
CA ALA A 474 11.45 20.05 -8.80
C ALA A 474 12.64 19.30 -8.16
N GLN A 475 13.84 19.87 -8.20
CA GLN A 475 15.01 19.31 -7.51
C GLN A 475 14.79 19.21 -5.99
N LEU A 476 14.20 20.23 -5.36
CA LEU A 476 13.87 20.18 -3.94
C LEU A 476 12.81 19.10 -3.64
N CYS A 477 11.79 18.94 -4.50
CA CYS A 477 10.82 17.84 -4.36
C CYS A 477 11.51 16.47 -4.41
N GLN A 478 12.43 16.23 -5.35
CA GLN A 478 13.21 14.97 -5.40
C GLN A 478 14.01 14.75 -4.12
N ARG A 479 14.69 15.81 -3.64
CA ARG A 479 15.54 15.76 -2.45
C ARG A 479 14.75 15.55 -1.15
N LEU A 480 13.51 16.02 -1.09
CA LEU A 480 12.60 15.82 0.04
C LEU A 480 11.72 14.56 -0.11
N GLY A 481 11.85 13.85 -1.24
CA GLY A 481 11.15 12.61 -1.52
C GLY A 481 9.65 12.78 -1.76
N ALA A 482 9.24 13.80 -2.52
CA ALA A 482 7.85 14.08 -2.86
C ALA A 482 7.55 13.82 -4.35
N ALA A 483 6.35 13.31 -4.63
CA ALA A 483 5.76 13.36 -5.97
C ALA A 483 5.19 14.77 -6.24
N VAL A 484 4.94 15.11 -7.51
CA VAL A 484 4.56 16.46 -7.91
C VAL A 484 3.33 16.49 -8.79
N VAL A 485 2.41 17.40 -8.49
CA VAL A 485 1.39 17.86 -9.42
C VAL A 485 1.98 19.01 -10.24
N VAL A 486 1.97 18.86 -11.56
CA VAL A 486 2.48 19.85 -12.51
C VAL A 486 1.31 20.47 -13.24
N MET A 487 1.03 21.74 -12.96
CA MET A 487 -0.05 22.44 -13.65
C MET A 487 0.37 22.85 -15.06
N ALA A 488 -0.56 22.77 -16.01
CA ALA A 488 -0.39 23.30 -17.36
C ALA A 488 -0.46 24.84 -17.37
N PHE A 489 0.55 25.48 -16.76
CA PHE A 489 0.68 26.93 -16.61
C PHE A 489 2.14 27.31 -16.87
N ASP A 490 2.38 28.13 -17.89
CA ASP A 490 3.68 28.66 -18.27
C ASP A 490 3.74 30.19 -18.17
N GLU A 491 4.82 30.79 -18.69
CA GLU A 491 5.05 32.22 -18.66
C GLU A 491 3.95 33.04 -19.38
N ASP A 492 3.23 32.40 -20.31
CA ASP A 492 2.14 32.98 -21.11
C ASP A 492 0.75 32.71 -20.52
N GLY A 493 0.66 32.20 -19.27
CA GLY A 493 -0.61 31.96 -18.59
C GLY A 493 -1.02 30.49 -18.50
N GLN A 494 -2.26 30.28 -18.06
CA GLN A 494 -2.84 28.93 -17.98
C GLN A 494 -3.21 28.42 -19.38
N ALA A 495 -2.99 27.13 -19.62
CA ALA A 495 -3.41 26.48 -20.87
C ALA A 495 -4.93 26.27 -20.90
N ASP A 496 -5.61 27.10 -21.68
CA ASP A 496 -7.05 27.08 -21.92
C ASP A 496 -7.46 26.13 -23.05
N THR A 497 -6.62 25.97 -24.08
CA THR A 497 -6.86 25.11 -25.26
C THR A 497 -6.11 23.77 -25.20
N LEU A 498 -6.63 22.73 -25.88
CA LEU A 498 -5.96 21.43 -26.01
C LEU A 498 -4.51 21.55 -26.50
N ALA A 499 -4.25 22.36 -27.54
CA ALA A 499 -2.91 22.53 -28.09
C ALA A 499 -1.92 23.10 -27.06
N ARG A 500 -2.34 24.08 -26.25
CA ARG A 500 -1.51 24.62 -25.17
C ARG A 500 -1.29 23.60 -24.06
N ARG A 501 -2.32 22.85 -23.66
CA ARG A 501 -2.19 21.80 -22.63
C ARG A 501 -1.14 20.77 -23.04
N ILE A 502 -1.19 20.30 -24.28
CA ILE A 502 -0.20 19.37 -24.86
C ILE A 502 1.21 19.98 -24.84
N ALA A 503 1.36 21.21 -25.33
CA ALA A 503 2.66 21.88 -25.43
C ALA A 503 3.32 22.04 -24.04
N ILE A 504 2.59 22.54 -23.05
CA ILE A 504 3.13 22.76 -21.69
C ILE A 504 3.45 21.43 -21.02
N CYS A 505 2.54 20.44 -21.08
CA CYS A 505 2.81 19.13 -20.45
C CYS A 505 4.03 18.44 -21.07
N THR A 506 4.21 18.55 -22.40
CA THR A 506 5.39 18.03 -23.10
C THR A 506 6.66 18.72 -22.62
N ARG A 507 6.69 20.06 -22.59
CA ARG A 507 7.85 20.84 -22.12
C ARG A 507 8.21 20.50 -20.68
N CYS A 508 7.21 20.43 -19.80
CA CYS A 508 7.42 20.04 -18.40
C CYS A 508 7.97 18.61 -18.29
N HIS A 509 7.44 17.65 -19.06
CA HIS A 509 7.93 16.28 -19.08
C HIS A 509 9.40 16.19 -19.52
N GLU A 510 9.77 16.84 -20.62
CA GLU A 510 11.15 16.88 -21.11
C GLU A 510 12.11 17.46 -20.06
N ILE A 511 11.70 18.53 -19.35
CA ILE A 511 12.51 19.11 -18.28
C ILE A 511 12.65 18.14 -17.10
N LEU A 512 11.55 17.56 -16.62
CA LEU A 512 11.55 16.71 -15.44
C LEU A 512 12.26 15.36 -15.72
N VAL A 513 11.88 14.68 -16.79
CA VAL A 513 12.37 13.33 -17.08
C VAL A 513 13.74 13.38 -17.73
N ASP A 514 13.91 14.10 -18.85
CA ASP A 514 15.13 14.01 -19.64
C ASP A 514 16.30 14.79 -19.04
N ARG A 515 16.03 15.94 -18.39
CA ARG A 515 17.08 16.78 -17.80
C ARG A 515 17.34 16.51 -16.32
N LEU A 516 16.30 16.23 -15.54
CA LEU A 516 16.42 16.02 -14.09
C LEU A 516 16.39 14.55 -13.66
N GLY A 517 16.10 13.62 -14.57
CA GLY A 517 15.97 12.21 -14.24
C GLY A 517 14.84 11.94 -13.23
N PHE A 518 13.82 12.81 -13.20
CA PHE A 518 12.64 12.64 -12.35
C PHE A 518 11.87 11.41 -12.82
N SER A 519 11.44 10.58 -11.87
CA SER A 519 10.63 9.40 -12.20
C SER A 519 9.31 9.86 -12.82
N PRO A 520 8.93 9.40 -14.03
CA PRO A 520 7.64 9.74 -14.61
C PRO A 520 6.46 9.29 -13.74
N HIS A 521 6.64 8.21 -12.98
CA HIS A 521 5.65 7.69 -12.03
C HIS A 521 5.42 8.61 -10.81
N ASP A 522 6.28 9.60 -10.58
CA ASP A 522 6.11 10.61 -9.53
C ASP A 522 5.60 11.95 -10.07
N ILE A 523 5.22 12.01 -11.35
CA ILE A 523 4.68 13.19 -12.03
C ILE A 523 3.18 12.99 -12.25
N VAL A 524 2.38 13.94 -11.79
CA VAL A 524 0.95 14.01 -12.04
C VAL A 524 0.66 15.31 -12.78
N PHE A 525 0.18 15.25 -14.01
CA PHE A 525 -0.21 16.46 -14.73
C PHE A 525 -1.60 16.92 -14.32
N ASP A 526 -1.75 18.23 -14.09
CA ASP A 526 -3.05 18.90 -14.03
C ASP A 526 -3.22 19.76 -15.31
N PRO A 527 -3.99 19.29 -16.30
CA PRO A 527 -4.27 20.05 -17.52
C PRO A 527 -5.16 21.29 -17.32
N ASN A 528 -5.48 21.67 -16.09
CA ASN A 528 -6.44 22.69 -15.64
C ASN A 528 -7.91 22.34 -15.93
N VAL A 529 -8.68 22.10 -14.86
CA VAL A 529 -10.15 22.00 -14.95
C VAL A 529 -10.74 23.40 -14.84
N PHE A 530 -11.40 23.87 -15.91
CA PHE A 530 -12.09 25.17 -15.95
C PHE A 530 -13.60 25.03 -15.84
N ALA A 531 -14.25 26.13 -15.47
CA ALA A 531 -15.70 26.21 -15.37
C ALA A 531 -16.36 26.16 -16.75
N VAL A 532 -17.40 25.34 -16.88
CA VAL A 532 -18.26 25.26 -18.07
C VAL A 532 -19.60 25.97 -17.84
N ALA A 533 -20.39 26.11 -18.91
CA ALA A 533 -21.72 26.73 -18.87
C ALA A 533 -21.72 28.13 -18.22
N THR A 534 -20.67 28.91 -18.50
CA THR A 534 -20.48 30.28 -18.00
C THR A 534 -21.31 31.31 -18.78
N GLY A 535 -21.86 30.92 -19.93
CA GLY A 535 -22.54 31.82 -20.89
C GLY A 535 -21.61 32.47 -21.92
N LEU A 536 -20.33 32.09 -21.94
CA LEU A 536 -19.34 32.51 -22.95
C LEU A 536 -19.01 31.33 -23.85
N ASP A 537 -19.13 31.50 -25.17
CA ASP A 537 -18.93 30.43 -26.14
C ASP A 537 -17.51 29.83 -26.09
N GLU A 538 -16.52 30.67 -25.79
CA GLU A 538 -15.11 30.30 -25.64
C GLU A 538 -14.90 29.26 -24.52
N HIS A 539 -15.79 29.21 -23.53
CA HIS A 539 -15.67 28.31 -22.38
C HIS A 539 -16.42 26.98 -22.56
N ASN A 540 -17.22 26.83 -23.61
CA ASN A 540 -18.03 25.63 -23.83
C ASN A 540 -17.16 24.39 -24.03
N HIS A 541 -16.01 24.55 -24.70
CA HIS A 541 -15.13 23.44 -25.06
C HIS A 541 -14.15 23.01 -23.96
N TYR A 542 -14.09 23.72 -22.83
CA TYR A 542 -13.05 23.49 -21.81
C TYR A 542 -13.04 22.10 -21.19
N ALA A 543 -14.21 21.48 -20.99
CA ALA A 543 -14.30 20.12 -20.47
C ALA A 543 -13.84 19.08 -21.49
N VAL A 544 -14.20 19.27 -22.77
CA VAL A 544 -13.74 18.40 -23.88
C VAL A 544 -12.23 18.49 -24.02
N ASP A 545 -11.67 19.71 -24.02
CA ASP A 545 -10.22 19.92 -24.11
C ASP A 545 -9.45 19.26 -22.96
N PHE A 546 -10.01 19.24 -21.74
CA PHE A 546 -9.42 18.49 -20.62
C PHE A 546 -9.44 16.98 -20.90
N ILE A 547 -10.59 16.43 -21.32
CA ILE A 547 -10.77 14.99 -21.59
C ILE A 547 -9.83 14.53 -22.71
N GLU A 548 -9.70 15.32 -23.79
CA GLU A 548 -8.76 15.03 -24.88
C GLU A 548 -7.30 15.16 -24.44
N ALA A 549 -6.97 16.16 -23.60
CA ALA A 549 -5.63 16.29 -23.04
C ALA A 549 -5.27 15.09 -22.15
N ALA A 550 -6.21 14.61 -21.32
CA ALA A 550 -6.02 13.40 -20.51
C ALA A 550 -5.73 12.18 -21.40
N ARG A 551 -6.50 11.99 -22.48
CA ARG A 551 -6.27 10.91 -23.46
C ARG A 551 -4.91 11.04 -24.12
N TRP A 552 -4.50 12.25 -24.49
CA TRP A 552 -3.22 12.51 -25.11
C TRP A 552 -2.05 12.23 -24.15
N ILE A 553 -2.11 12.75 -22.92
CA ILE A 553 -1.07 12.54 -21.89
C ILE A 553 -0.90 11.04 -21.62
N ARG A 554 -2.01 10.30 -21.44
CA ARG A 554 -1.98 8.86 -21.20
C ARG A 554 -1.30 8.09 -22.35
N ALA A 555 -1.47 8.54 -23.59
CA ALA A 555 -0.91 7.90 -24.76
C ALA A 555 0.56 8.29 -25.04
N ASN A 556 0.98 9.51 -24.69
CA ASN A 556 2.26 10.08 -25.12
C ASN A 556 3.28 10.29 -24.00
N LEU A 557 2.84 10.40 -22.74
CA LEU A 557 3.68 10.63 -21.56
C LEU A 557 3.55 9.43 -20.59
N PRO A 558 4.11 8.26 -20.94
CA PRO A 558 3.90 7.02 -20.18
C PRO A 558 4.47 7.12 -18.75
N GLY A 559 3.76 6.53 -17.80
CA GLY A 559 4.11 6.56 -16.38
C GLY A 559 3.54 7.76 -15.61
N CYS A 560 3.22 8.87 -16.29
CA CYS A 560 2.65 10.04 -15.63
C CYS A 560 1.17 9.82 -15.24
N GLY A 561 0.80 10.32 -14.06
CA GLY A 561 -0.58 10.44 -13.62
C GLY A 561 -1.27 11.68 -14.20
N ILE A 562 -2.60 11.72 -14.12
CA ILE A 562 -3.42 12.87 -14.50
C ILE A 562 -4.38 13.19 -13.35
N SER A 563 -4.44 14.45 -12.95
CA SER A 563 -5.32 15.00 -11.91
C SER A 563 -6.04 16.27 -12.38
N GLY A 564 -6.91 16.78 -11.52
CA GLY A 564 -7.62 18.04 -11.70
C GLY A 564 -8.53 18.38 -10.52
N GLY A 565 -8.70 19.67 -10.25
CA GLY A 565 -9.70 20.20 -9.32
C GLY A 565 -11.12 20.04 -9.86
N VAL A 566 -11.79 18.93 -9.56
CA VAL A 566 -13.08 18.57 -10.17
C VAL A 566 -14.15 19.60 -9.85
N SER A 567 -14.16 20.13 -8.63
CA SER A 567 -15.13 21.15 -8.21
C SER A 567 -15.14 22.42 -9.09
N ASN A 568 -14.03 22.73 -9.77
CA ASN A 568 -13.90 23.90 -10.66
C ASN A 568 -14.80 23.81 -11.89
N VAL A 569 -15.07 22.61 -12.42
CA VAL A 569 -15.92 22.43 -13.61
C VAL A 569 -17.33 22.99 -13.40
N SER A 570 -17.80 22.92 -12.14
CA SER A 570 -19.16 23.27 -11.73
C SER A 570 -19.33 24.70 -11.18
N PHE A 571 -18.29 25.54 -11.27
CA PHE A 571 -18.24 26.83 -10.56
C PHE A 571 -19.42 27.76 -10.89
N SER A 572 -19.90 27.72 -12.14
CA SER A 572 -21.05 28.49 -12.63
C SER A 572 -22.37 28.20 -11.88
N PHE A 573 -22.45 27.07 -11.16
CA PHE A 573 -23.64 26.60 -10.45
C PHE A 573 -23.49 26.61 -8.92
N ARG A 574 -22.57 27.41 -8.37
CA ARG A 574 -22.43 27.58 -6.91
C ARG A 574 -23.77 27.88 -6.23
N GLY A 575 -24.07 27.15 -5.16
CA GLY A 575 -25.35 27.21 -4.45
C GLY A 575 -26.45 26.28 -4.99
N ASN A 576 -26.18 25.51 -6.05
CA ASN A 576 -27.07 24.46 -6.55
C ASN A 576 -26.34 23.11 -6.52
N ASP A 577 -26.18 22.54 -5.33
CA ASP A 577 -25.38 21.33 -5.12
C ASP A 577 -25.89 20.12 -5.93
N PRO A 578 -27.20 19.83 -6.06
CA PRO A 578 -27.67 18.72 -6.90
C PRO A 578 -27.18 18.79 -8.35
N VAL A 579 -27.17 19.99 -8.94
CA VAL A 579 -26.65 20.18 -10.31
C VAL A 579 -25.13 20.06 -10.35
N ARG A 580 -24.42 20.59 -9.34
CA ARG A 580 -22.95 20.47 -9.26
C ARG A 580 -22.51 19.01 -9.15
N GLU A 581 -23.13 18.23 -8.28
CA GLU A 581 -22.84 16.80 -8.10
C GLU A 581 -23.09 16.01 -9.39
N ALA A 582 -24.15 16.34 -10.14
CA ALA A 582 -24.41 15.76 -11.45
C ALA A 582 -23.31 16.10 -12.46
N ILE A 583 -22.86 17.37 -12.50
CA ILE A 583 -21.74 17.80 -13.36
C ILE A 583 -20.46 17.05 -12.99
N HIS A 584 -20.13 16.92 -11.70
CA HIS A 584 -18.94 16.18 -11.25
C HIS A 584 -18.98 14.73 -11.68
N SER A 585 -20.11 14.05 -11.47
CA SER A 585 -20.29 12.63 -11.79
C SER A 585 -20.14 12.36 -13.29
N VAL A 586 -20.78 13.18 -14.15
CA VAL A 586 -20.67 13.06 -15.61
C VAL A 586 -19.27 13.40 -16.11
N PHE A 587 -18.65 14.47 -15.60
CA PHE A 587 -17.28 14.83 -15.96
C PHE A 587 -16.29 13.72 -15.61
N LEU A 588 -16.34 13.21 -14.38
CA LEU A 588 -15.47 12.13 -13.92
C LEU A 588 -15.66 10.85 -14.74
N TYR A 589 -16.90 10.46 -15.04
CA TYR A 589 -17.19 9.29 -15.86
C TYR A 589 -16.43 9.32 -17.20
N HIS A 590 -16.46 10.47 -17.90
CA HIS A 590 -15.76 10.63 -19.17
C HIS A 590 -14.26 10.84 -19.03
N ALA A 591 -13.81 11.61 -18.05
CA ALA A 591 -12.39 11.89 -17.82
C ALA A 591 -11.62 10.64 -17.38
N ILE A 592 -12.19 9.81 -16.51
CA ILE A 592 -11.60 8.54 -16.08
C ILE A 592 -11.48 7.59 -17.28
N ALA A 593 -12.53 7.47 -18.09
CA ALA A 593 -12.49 6.68 -19.33
C ALA A 593 -11.42 7.17 -20.32
N ALA A 594 -11.08 8.46 -20.29
CA ALA A 594 -10.00 9.04 -21.08
C ALA A 594 -8.60 8.88 -20.46
N GLY A 595 -8.48 8.44 -19.21
CA GLY A 595 -7.21 8.15 -18.54
C GLY A 595 -6.90 8.99 -17.30
N MET A 596 -7.84 9.80 -16.81
CA MET A 596 -7.68 10.53 -15.54
C MET A 596 -7.51 9.53 -14.38
N SER A 597 -6.37 9.57 -13.70
CA SER A 597 -6.01 8.59 -12.66
C SER A 597 -6.44 8.98 -11.26
N MET A 598 -6.52 10.29 -10.98
CA MET A 598 -6.91 10.83 -9.68
C MET A 598 -7.61 12.17 -9.84
N GLY A 599 -8.25 12.68 -8.80
CA GLY A 599 -8.84 14.02 -8.83
C GLY A 599 -9.13 14.57 -7.44
N ILE A 600 -9.06 15.89 -7.32
CA ILE A 600 -9.38 16.62 -6.10
C ILE A 600 -10.90 16.82 -6.08
N VAL A 601 -11.55 16.10 -5.17
CA VAL A 601 -13.00 15.90 -5.10
C VAL A 601 -13.51 16.00 -3.66
N ASN A 602 -14.79 16.32 -3.51
CA ASN A 602 -15.50 16.01 -2.27
C ASN A 602 -15.92 14.53 -2.27
N ALA A 603 -15.07 13.67 -1.72
CA ALA A 603 -15.29 12.21 -1.69
C ALA A 603 -16.68 11.80 -1.16
N GLY A 604 -17.25 12.57 -0.23
CA GLY A 604 -18.56 12.31 0.37
C GLY A 604 -19.77 12.69 -0.50
N GLN A 605 -19.61 13.50 -1.56
CA GLN A 605 -20.69 14.12 -2.36
C GLN A 605 -20.64 13.74 -3.85
N LEU A 606 -20.07 12.59 -4.20
CA LEU A 606 -20.16 12.09 -5.58
C LEU A 606 -21.50 11.37 -5.77
N ALA A 607 -22.28 11.76 -6.77
CA ALA A 607 -23.49 11.06 -7.20
C ALA A 607 -23.14 9.86 -8.10
N VAL A 608 -23.93 8.78 -8.00
CA VAL A 608 -23.81 7.62 -8.90
C VAL A 608 -24.33 8.02 -10.27
N TYR A 609 -23.52 7.86 -11.33
CA TYR A 609 -23.85 8.35 -12.68
C TYR A 609 -25.18 7.77 -13.22
N ASP A 610 -25.47 6.50 -12.91
CA ASP A 610 -26.70 5.83 -13.33
C ASP A 610 -27.95 6.27 -12.57
N ASP A 611 -27.78 6.80 -11.35
CA ASP A 611 -28.89 7.26 -10.51
C ASP A 611 -29.30 8.71 -10.82
N LEU A 612 -28.53 9.41 -11.66
CA LEU A 612 -28.87 10.77 -12.06
C LEU A 612 -30.17 10.78 -12.87
N PRO A 613 -31.10 11.72 -12.60
CA PRO A 613 -32.32 11.87 -13.40
C PRO A 613 -31.96 12.02 -14.89
N ALA A 614 -32.60 11.22 -15.75
CA ALA A 614 -32.22 11.12 -17.16
C ALA A 614 -32.20 12.48 -17.89
N GLU A 615 -33.16 13.37 -17.61
CA GLU A 615 -33.21 14.72 -18.17
C GLU A 615 -32.00 15.57 -17.73
N LEU A 616 -31.63 15.51 -16.44
CA LEU A 616 -30.48 16.24 -15.89
C LEU A 616 -29.16 15.67 -16.42
N ARG A 617 -29.02 14.34 -16.44
CA ARG A 617 -27.81 13.67 -16.98
C ARG A 617 -27.57 14.03 -18.43
N ALA A 618 -28.60 13.95 -19.27
CA ALA A 618 -28.48 14.28 -20.69
C ALA A 618 -28.08 15.76 -20.91
N ALA A 619 -28.67 16.69 -20.14
CA ALA A 619 -28.33 18.11 -20.24
C ALA A 619 -26.91 18.42 -19.74
N VAL A 620 -26.45 17.74 -18.69
CA VAL A 620 -25.09 17.86 -18.19
C VAL A 620 -24.08 17.29 -19.19
N GLU A 621 -24.36 16.12 -19.77
CA GLU A 621 -23.49 15.55 -20.82
C GLU A 621 -23.42 16.44 -22.05
N ASP A 622 -24.52 17.07 -22.46
CA ASP A 622 -24.53 18.01 -23.57
C ASP A 622 -23.58 19.20 -23.35
N VAL A 623 -23.44 19.65 -22.10
CA VAL A 623 -22.49 20.70 -21.70
C VAL A 623 -21.07 20.17 -21.58
N ILE A 624 -20.86 19.03 -20.90
CA ILE A 624 -19.52 18.46 -20.65
C ILE A 624 -18.84 17.99 -21.94
N LEU A 625 -19.62 17.42 -22.87
CA LEU A 625 -19.12 16.90 -24.14
C LEU A 625 -19.33 17.89 -25.31
N ASP A 626 -19.83 19.10 -25.02
CA ASP A 626 -20.08 20.15 -26.02
C ASP A 626 -20.87 19.65 -27.26
N ARG A 627 -21.89 18.80 -27.03
CA ARG A 627 -22.65 18.14 -28.11
C ARG A 627 -23.74 19.02 -28.70
N ASN A 628 -24.17 20.02 -27.93
CA ASN A 628 -25.35 20.82 -28.22
C ASN A 628 -25.00 22.31 -28.08
N PRO A 629 -25.12 23.11 -29.15
CA PRO A 629 -24.85 24.56 -29.09
C PRO A 629 -25.72 25.32 -28.08
N ARG A 630 -26.88 24.77 -27.69
CA ARG A 630 -27.76 25.33 -26.64
C ARG A 630 -27.64 24.60 -25.30
N GLY A 631 -26.59 23.79 -25.10
CA GLY A 631 -26.37 22.99 -23.89
C GLY A 631 -26.39 23.84 -22.62
N THR A 632 -25.68 24.97 -22.62
CA THR A 632 -25.63 25.92 -21.49
C THR A 632 -27.02 26.46 -21.14
N GLU A 633 -27.79 26.91 -22.13
CA GLU A 633 -29.16 27.42 -21.92
C GLU A 633 -30.10 26.34 -21.39
N ASN A 634 -30.01 25.12 -21.93
CA ASN A 634 -30.82 23.98 -21.53
C ASN A 634 -30.51 23.57 -20.09
N LEU A 635 -29.23 23.49 -19.72
CA LEU A 635 -28.81 23.14 -18.37
C LEU A 635 -29.23 24.23 -17.37
N LEU A 636 -29.12 25.51 -17.72
CA LEU A 636 -29.59 26.62 -16.87
C LEU A 636 -31.11 26.56 -16.65
N ALA A 637 -31.89 26.24 -17.68
CA ALA A 637 -33.34 26.08 -17.56
C ALA A 637 -33.72 24.90 -16.66
N ILE A 638 -33.03 23.77 -16.79
CA ILE A 638 -33.22 22.59 -15.94
C ILE A 638 -32.76 22.88 -14.51
N ALA A 639 -31.63 23.57 -14.32
CA ALA A 639 -31.07 23.89 -13.01
C ALA A 639 -32.03 24.71 -12.13
N GLN A 640 -32.94 25.50 -12.72
CA GLN A 640 -33.98 26.20 -11.97
C GLN A 640 -34.93 25.24 -11.25
N LYS A 641 -35.19 24.04 -11.80
CA LYS A 641 -36.01 23.01 -11.15
C LYS A 641 -35.35 22.43 -9.89
N TYR A 642 -34.04 22.64 -9.73
CA TYR A 642 -33.22 22.10 -8.64
C TYR A 642 -32.67 23.19 -7.69
N ARG A 643 -33.07 24.46 -7.86
CA ARG A 643 -32.74 25.53 -6.91
C ARG A 643 -33.64 25.41 -5.69
N GLY A 644 -33.07 25.03 -4.55
CA GLY A 644 -33.71 25.20 -3.24
C GLY A 644 -33.46 26.60 -2.68
N ASP A 645 -34.52 27.28 -2.27
CA ASP A 645 -34.50 28.47 -1.42
C ASP A 645 -33.82 28.07 -0.11
N GLY A 646 -32.71 28.73 0.24
CA GLY A 646 -31.72 28.34 1.27
C GLY A 646 -32.18 28.22 2.73
N SER A 647 -33.35 27.63 2.97
CA SER A 647 -33.93 27.29 4.26
C SER A 647 -34.79 26.02 4.15
N ALA A 648 -34.16 24.85 3.94
CA ALA A 648 -34.75 23.54 4.24
C ALA A 648 -33.63 22.46 4.30
N PRO A 649 -33.84 21.35 5.03
CA PRO A 649 -32.94 20.79 6.04
C PRO A 649 -31.99 19.74 5.45
N GLU A 650 -31.20 19.06 6.30
CA GLU A 650 -30.68 17.72 5.98
C GLU A 650 -31.68 16.96 5.10
N ALA A 651 -31.18 16.38 4.00
CA ALA A 651 -31.97 15.63 3.03
C ALA A 651 -32.97 14.72 3.75
N ARG A 652 -34.22 15.19 3.91
CA ARG A 652 -35.33 14.31 4.23
C ARG A 652 -35.59 13.57 2.94
N GLU A 653 -35.05 12.36 2.89
CA GLU A 653 -35.26 11.38 1.85
C GLU A 653 -36.71 11.38 1.38
N ASP A 654 -36.90 11.21 0.07
CA ASP A 654 -38.20 10.91 -0.52
C ASP A 654 -38.83 9.72 0.23
N PRO A 655 -39.92 9.89 1.00
CA PRO A 655 -40.47 8.81 1.82
C PRO A 655 -41.06 7.67 0.98
N ALA A 656 -41.16 7.82 -0.35
CA ALA A 656 -41.75 6.81 -1.24
C ALA A 656 -41.03 5.45 -1.18
N TRP A 657 -39.71 5.41 -0.97
CA TRP A 657 -38.98 4.13 -0.88
C TRP A 657 -39.27 3.37 0.42
N ARG A 658 -39.71 4.06 1.48
CA ARG A 658 -40.12 3.42 2.75
C ARG A 658 -41.36 2.54 2.59
N GLU A 659 -42.18 2.80 1.56
CA GLU A 659 -43.36 2.00 1.23
C GLU A 659 -43.01 0.71 0.46
N TRP A 660 -41.77 0.54 -0.02
CA TRP A 660 -41.34 -0.66 -0.75
C TRP A 660 -41.24 -1.90 0.14
N PRO A 661 -41.27 -3.12 -0.42
CA PRO A 661 -40.98 -4.36 0.31
C PRO A 661 -39.63 -4.31 1.04
N VAL A 662 -39.53 -4.90 2.23
CA VAL A 662 -38.34 -4.81 3.10
C VAL A 662 -37.04 -5.20 2.40
N ASN A 663 -37.06 -6.21 1.54
CA ASN A 663 -35.88 -6.63 0.77
C ASN A 663 -35.40 -5.53 -0.19
N GLN A 664 -36.33 -4.84 -0.86
CA GLN A 664 -36.00 -3.72 -1.75
C GLN A 664 -35.52 -2.49 -0.96
N ARG A 665 -36.04 -2.27 0.25
CA ARG A 665 -35.56 -1.21 1.15
C ARG A 665 -34.14 -1.46 1.63
N LEU A 666 -33.81 -2.70 2.02
CA LEU A 666 -32.46 -3.10 2.41
C LEU A 666 -31.47 -2.94 1.23
N ALA A 667 -31.85 -3.39 0.04
CA ALA A 667 -31.04 -3.20 -1.16
C ALA A 667 -30.84 -1.70 -1.50
N HIS A 668 -31.90 -0.90 -1.41
CA HIS A 668 -31.82 0.55 -1.61
C HIS A 668 -30.90 1.23 -0.58
N ALA A 669 -31.04 0.88 0.69
CA ALA A 669 -30.21 1.42 1.76
C ALA A 669 -28.73 1.06 1.56
N LEU A 670 -28.43 -0.15 1.10
CA LEU A 670 -27.07 -0.56 0.74
C LEU A 670 -26.51 0.23 -0.44
N VAL A 671 -27.24 0.35 -1.55
CA VAL A 671 -26.79 1.10 -2.75
C VAL A 671 -26.60 2.59 -2.45
N LYS A 672 -27.47 3.19 -1.64
CA LYS A 672 -27.41 4.62 -1.28
C LYS A 672 -26.56 4.94 -0.05
N GLY A 673 -26.11 3.93 0.70
CA GLY A 673 -25.32 4.12 1.91
C GLY A 673 -26.11 4.72 3.09
N ILE A 674 -27.40 4.39 3.20
CA ILE A 674 -28.33 4.91 4.22
C ILE A 674 -28.25 4.06 5.50
N THR A 675 -27.86 4.68 6.62
CA THR A 675 -27.75 4.00 7.93
C THR A 675 -28.95 4.22 8.85
N VAL A 676 -29.80 5.22 8.59
CA VAL A 676 -30.81 5.72 9.54
C VAL A 676 -31.91 4.70 9.87
N TYR A 677 -32.31 3.86 8.91
CA TYR A 677 -33.40 2.87 9.08
C TYR A 677 -32.93 1.41 9.01
N ILE A 678 -31.62 1.19 8.96
CA ILE A 678 -31.08 -0.12 8.62
C ILE A 678 -31.43 -1.18 9.66
N GLU A 679 -31.42 -0.83 10.95
CA GLU A 679 -31.77 -1.75 12.05
C GLU A 679 -33.25 -2.14 12.01
N GLU A 680 -34.13 -1.17 11.75
CA GLU A 680 -35.59 -1.40 11.65
C GLU A 680 -35.93 -2.33 10.47
N ASP A 681 -35.33 -2.07 9.30
CA ASP A 681 -35.54 -2.90 8.11
C ASP A 681 -34.91 -4.28 8.27
N THR A 682 -33.75 -4.37 8.94
CA THR A 682 -33.09 -5.64 9.23
C THR A 682 -33.93 -6.50 10.18
N GLU A 683 -34.55 -5.91 11.21
CA GLU A 683 -35.48 -6.61 12.10
C GLU A 683 -36.74 -7.08 11.37
N ALA A 684 -37.31 -6.23 10.50
CA ALA A 684 -38.47 -6.58 9.70
C ALA A 684 -38.16 -7.76 8.76
N ALA A 685 -36.98 -7.77 8.12
CA ALA A 685 -36.51 -8.89 7.31
C ALA A 685 -36.24 -10.14 8.15
N ARG A 686 -35.65 -10.00 9.34
CA ARG A 686 -35.39 -11.11 10.28
C ARG A 686 -36.66 -11.81 10.73
N ARG A 687 -37.75 -11.07 10.96
CA ARG A 687 -39.06 -11.64 11.31
C ARG A 687 -39.73 -12.38 10.16
N ALA A 688 -39.46 -11.96 8.92
CA ALA A 688 -39.98 -12.60 7.72
C ALA A 688 -39.13 -13.81 7.28
N ALA A 689 -37.87 -13.87 7.69
CA ALA A 689 -36.93 -14.95 7.39
C ALA A 689 -37.08 -16.15 8.33
N VAL A 690 -36.77 -17.35 7.84
CA VAL A 690 -36.83 -18.60 8.63
C VAL A 690 -35.66 -18.66 9.63
N ARG A 691 -34.48 -18.23 9.20
CA ARG A 691 -33.29 -18.08 10.04
C ARG A 691 -32.76 -16.65 9.89
N PRO A 692 -32.21 -16.04 10.95
CA PRO A 692 -31.56 -14.74 10.83
C PRO A 692 -30.45 -14.70 9.75
N LEU A 693 -29.83 -15.85 9.46
CA LEU A 693 -28.85 -16.01 8.38
C LEU A 693 -29.44 -15.74 6.98
N ASP A 694 -30.70 -16.08 6.74
CA ASP A 694 -31.32 -15.94 5.41
C ASP A 694 -31.50 -14.45 5.02
N VAL A 695 -31.48 -13.53 5.99
CA VAL A 695 -31.46 -12.07 5.74
C VAL A 695 -30.11 -11.63 5.17
N ILE A 696 -29.02 -12.23 5.64
CA ILE A 696 -27.66 -11.95 5.17
C ILE A 696 -27.51 -12.53 3.76
N GLU A 697 -27.80 -13.82 3.58
CA GLU A 697 -27.63 -14.53 2.30
C GLU A 697 -28.62 -14.07 1.20
N GLY A 698 -29.75 -13.47 1.57
CA GLY A 698 -30.73 -12.92 0.63
C GLY A 698 -30.59 -11.40 0.43
N PRO A 699 -31.50 -10.58 1.01
CA PRO A 699 -31.64 -9.17 0.64
C PRO A 699 -30.39 -8.32 0.84
N LEU A 700 -29.55 -8.64 1.84
CA LEU A 700 -28.30 -7.90 2.06
C LEU A 700 -27.23 -8.23 1.01
N MET A 701 -27.06 -9.51 0.65
CA MET A 701 -26.14 -9.91 -0.42
C MET A 701 -26.62 -9.47 -1.81
N ASP A 702 -27.93 -9.50 -2.08
CA ASP A 702 -28.49 -8.98 -3.32
C ASP A 702 -28.16 -7.49 -3.51
N GLY A 703 -28.28 -6.68 -2.45
CA GLY A 703 -27.87 -5.28 -2.47
C GLY A 703 -26.38 -5.09 -2.71
N MET A 704 -25.53 -5.93 -2.10
CA MET A 704 -24.08 -5.91 -2.31
C MET A 704 -23.66 -6.35 -3.73
N ASN A 705 -24.39 -7.27 -4.35
CA ASN A 705 -24.16 -7.66 -5.75
C ASN A 705 -24.41 -6.47 -6.69
N VAL A 706 -25.49 -5.72 -6.48
CA VAL A 706 -25.78 -4.50 -7.25
C VAL A 706 -24.68 -3.44 -7.07
N VAL A 707 -24.20 -3.25 -5.84
CA VAL A 707 -23.03 -2.37 -5.56
C VAL A 707 -21.80 -2.84 -6.34
N GLY A 708 -21.54 -4.15 -6.36
CA GLY A 708 -20.45 -4.76 -7.11
C GLY A 708 -20.55 -4.53 -8.63
N ASP A 709 -21.73 -4.70 -9.21
CA ASP A 709 -22.00 -4.48 -10.64
C ASP A 709 -21.79 -3.00 -11.02
N LEU A 710 -22.30 -2.07 -10.21
CA LEU A 710 -22.16 -0.63 -10.43
C LEU A 710 -20.70 -0.17 -10.31
N PHE A 711 -19.96 -0.72 -9.35
CA PHE A 711 -18.53 -0.44 -9.17
C PHE A 711 -17.69 -1.02 -10.31
N GLY A 712 -17.95 -2.28 -10.71
CA GLY A 712 -17.25 -2.94 -11.82
C GLY A 712 -17.48 -2.27 -13.17
N ALA A 713 -18.64 -1.62 -13.36
CA ALA A 713 -18.95 -0.84 -14.55
C ALA A 713 -18.42 0.61 -14.51
N GLY A 714 -17.72 1.03 -13.44
CA GLY A 714 -17.21 2.39 -13.28
C GLY A 714 -18.28 3.46 -13.03
N LYS A 715 -19.49 3.05 -12.63
CA LYS A 715 -20.66 3.92 -12.41
C LYS A 715 -20.83 4.33 -10.94
N MET A 716 -20.21 3.57 -10.04
CA MET A 716 -20.09 3.86 -8.62
C MET A 716 -18.60 3.96 -8.25
N PHE A 717 -18.25 4.89 -7.39
CA PHE A 717 -16.87 5.15 -6.95
C PHE A 717 -16.59 4.52 -5.59
N LEU A 718 -15.30 4.31 -5.27
CA LEU A 718 -14.87 3.67 -4.02
C LEU A 718 -15.49 4.29 -2.75
N PRO A 719 -15.57 5.63 -2.57
CA PRO A 719 -16.30 6.27 -1.48
C PRO A 719 -17.73 5.76 -1.25
N GLN A 720 -18.46 5.55 -2.34
CA GLN A 720 -19.85 5.10 -2.30
C GLN A 720 -19.91 3.64 -1.85
N VAL A 721 -18.99 2.80 -2.35
CA VAL A 721 -18.85 1.40 -1.92
C VAL A 721 -18.50 1.29 -0.43
N VAL A 722 -17.63 2.17 0.08
CA VAL A 722 -17.31 2.22 1.52
C VAL A 722 -18.54 2.55 2.36
N LYS A 723 -19.39 3.50 1.92
CA LYS A 723 -20.67 3.80 2.59
C LYS A 723 -21.60 2.58 2.58
N SER A 724 -21.72 1.87 1.45
CA SER A 724 -22.51 0.63 1.34
C SER A 724 -22.01 -0.45 2.30
N ALA A 725 -20.69 -0.63 2.39
CA ALA A 725 -20.08 -1.59 3.31
C ALA A 725 -20.37 -1.24 4.79
N ARG A 726 -20.43 0.05 5.16
CA ARG A 726 -20.82 0.48 6.51
C ARG A 726 -22.27 0.10 6.83
N VAL A 727 -23.20 0.33 5.89
CA VAL A 727 -24.61 -0.08 6.04
C VAL A 727 -24.71 -1.59 6.22
N MET A 728 -23.99 -2.36 5.40
CA MET A 728 -23.90 -3.82 5.51
C MET A 728 -23.41 -4.25 6.90
N LYS A 729 -22.31 -3.65 7.37
CA LYS A 729 -21.73 -3.95 8.68
C LYS A 729 -22.72 -3.67 9.82
N GLN A 730 -23.45 -2.56 9.77
CA GLN A 730 -24.44 -2.21 10.78
C GLN A 730 -25.62 -3.20 10.79
N ALA A 731 -26.13 -3.60 9.61
CA ALA A 731 -27.18 -4.61 9.48
C ALA A 731 -26.74 -5.97 10.07
N VAL A 732 -25.53 -6.43 9.73
CA VAL A 732 -24.99 -7.70 10.23
C VAL A 732 -24.75 -7.64 11.75
N ALA A 733 -24.21 -6.54 12.28
CA ALA A 733 -24.02 -6.35 13.71
C ALA A 733 -25.35 -6.40 14.48
N TYR A 734 -26.43 -5.87 13.91
CA TYR A 734 -27.77 -5.97 14.49
C TYR A 734 -28.29 -7.42 14.54
N LEU A 735 -27.98 -8.25 13.52
CA LEU A 735 -28.40 -9.66 13.48
C LEU A 735 -27.59 -10.56 14.43
N GLN A 736 -26.39 -10.14 14.82
CA GLN A 736 -25.44 -10.94 15.59
C GLN A 736 -25.98 -11.47 16.93
N PRO A 737 -26.64 -10.65 17.80
CA PRO A 737 -27.23 -11.16 19.03
C PRO A 737 -28.34 -12.21 18.81
N TYR A 738 -29.08 -12.12 17.71
CA TYR A 738 -30.15 -13.09 17.38
C TYR A 738 -29.59 -14.40 16.82
N LEU A 739 -28.47 -14.32 16.11
CA LEU A 739 -27.70 -15.48 15.69
C LEU A 739 -27.11 -16.21 16.91
N GLU A 740 -26.61 -15.48 17.90
CA GLU A 740 -26.07 -16.02 19.15
C GLU A 740 -27.15 -16.54 20.11
N ALA A 741 -28.33 -15.93 20.17
CA ALA A 741 -29.44 -16.35 21.03
C ALA A 741 -30.14 -17.64 20.55
N ALA A 742 -29.95 -18.04 19.29
CA ALA A 742 -30.41 -19.33 18.76
C ALA A 742 -29.60 -20.53 19.32
N LYS A 743 -28.64 -20.29 20.22
CA LYS A 743 -27.71 -21.25 20.82
C LYS A 743 -28.33 -21.92 22.06
N SER A 744 -28.10 -23.23 22.24
CA SER A 744 -28.45 -23.93 23.49
C SER A 744 -27.28 -23.89 24.49
N ALA A 745 -27.52 -23.41 25.71
CA ALA A 745 -26.47 -22.93 26.64
C ALA A 745 -25.88 -24.00 27.60
N ALA A 746 -25.84 -25.29 27.24
CA ALA A 746 -25.32 -26.32 28.14
C ALA A 746 -24.61 -27.46 27.42
N ALA A 747 -23.43 -27.20 26.84
CA ALA A 747 -22.52 -28.26 26.39
C ALA A 747 -21.05 -27.79 26.44
N ARG A 748 -20.15 -28.73 26.74
CA ARG A 748 -18.69 -28.54 26.67
C ARG A 748 -18.28 -28.44 25.20
N ALA A 749 -17.45 -27.47 24.81
CA ALA A 749 -17.14 -27.22 23.40
C ALA A 749 -16.56 -28.45 22.68
N ASN A 750 -17.00 -28.71 21.45
CA ASN A 750 -16.64 -29.86 20.61
C ASN A 750 -15.24 -29.74 19.98
N GLY A 751 -14.59 -28.58 20.09
CA GLY A 751 -13.26 -28.27 19.56
C GLY A 751 -13.06 -26.75 19.36
N ARG A 752 -11.82 -26.32 19.14
CA ARG A 752 -11.40 -24.92 18.91
C ARG A 752 -11.04 -24.68 17.46
N VAL A 753 -11.71 -23.73 16.82
CA VAL A 753 -11.46 -23.34 15.42
C VAL A 753 -11.00 -21.89 15.38
N LEU A 754 -9.82 -21.64 14.83
CA LEU A 754 -9.34 -20.30 14.53
C LEU A 754 -9.82 -19.87 13.15
N MET A 755 -10.37 -18.68 13.03
CA MET A 755 -10.86 -18.14 11.76
C MET A 755 -10.20 -16.78 11.48
N ALA A 756 -9.73 -16.57 10.25
CA ALA A 756 -9.12 -15.31 9.82
C ALA A 756 -9.37 -15.05 8.33
N THR A 757 -9.46 -13.78 7.92
CA THR A 757 -9.16 -13.43 6.53
C THR A 757 -7.66 -13.18 6.42
N VAL A 758 -7.09 -13.60 5.29
CA VAL A 758 -5.65 -13.50 5.07
C VAL A 758 -5.20 -12.04 4.84
N LYS A 759 -3.90 -11.76 4.99
CA LYS A 759 -3.32 -10.42 4.77
C LYS A 759 -3.79 -9.83 3.44
N GLY A 760 -4.21 -8.56 3.48
CA GLY A 760 -4.70 -7.84 2.31
C GLY A 760 -6.17 -8.08 1.96
N ASP A 761 -6.87 -8.98 2.66
CA ASP A 761 -8.28 -9.23 2.45
C ASP A 761 -9.15 -8.68 3.60
N VAL A 762 -10.01 -7.71 3.28
CA VAL A 762 -10.94 -7.08 4.24
C VAL A 762 -12.29 -7.77 4.33
N HIS A 763 -12.56 -8.77 3.50
CA HIS A 763 -13.90 -9.34 3.34
C HIS A 763 -14.17 -10.44 4.37
N ASP A 764 -14.83 -10.12 5.47
CA ASP A 764 -15.08 -11.03 6.59
C ASP A 764 -16.49 -11.62 6.68
N ILE A 765 -17.43 -11.22 5.82
CA ILE A 765 -18.82 -11.67 5.91
C ILE A 765 -18.92 -13.21 5.92
N GLY A 766 -18.30 -13.87 4.94
CA GLY A 766 -18.30 -15.33 4.85
C GLY A 766 -17.65 -16.00 6.06
N LYS A 767 -16.52 -15.45 6.55
CA LYS A 767 -15.83 -15.90 7.76
C LYS A 767 -16.73 -15.80 8.99
N ASN A 768 -17.39 -14.65 9.17
CA ASN A 768 -18.26 -14.37 10.32
C ASN A 768 -19.46 -15.32 10.33
N ILE A 769 -20.06 -15.57 9.16
CA ILE A 769 -21.13 -16.55 9.00
C ILE A 769 -20.65 -17.95 9.42
N VAL A 770 -19.50 -18.40 8.92
CA VAL A 770 -18.93 -19.70 9.31
C VAL A 770 -18.66 -19.76 10.80
N GLY A 771 -18.09 -18.69 11.38
CA GLY A 771 -17.84 -18.60 12.81
C GLY A 771 -19.11 -18.77 13.64
N VAL A 772 -20.18 -18.06 13.28
CA VAL A 772 -21.51 -18.19 13.90
C VAL A 772 -22.05 -19.62 13.73
N VAL A 773 -21.99 -20.18 12.53
CA VAL A 773 -22.49 -21.54 12.24
C VAL A 773 -21.75 -22.59 13.08
N LEU A 774 -20.44 -22.47 13.23
CA LEU A 774 -19.64 -23.35 14.10
C LEU A 774 -19.97 -23.14 15.58
N GLN A 775 -20.13 -21.89 16.04
CA GLN A 775 -20.54 -21.60 17.42
C GLN A 775 -21.93 -22.15 17.74
N CYS A 776 -22.90 -22.09 16.82
CA CYS A 776 -24.22 -22.70 16.94
C CYS A 776 -24.15 -24.23 17.11
N ASN A 777 -23.07 -24.85 16.62
CA ASN A 777 -22.81 -26.29 16.74
C ASN A 777 -21.80 -26.62 17.86
N ASN A 778 -21.73 -25.74 18.86
CA ASN A 778 -20.97 -25.93 20.09
C ASN A 778 -19.44 -26.03 19.88
N TYR A 779 -18.89 -25.41 18.85
CA TYR A 779 -17.44 -25.18 18.71
C TYR A 779 -17.03 -23.85 19.34
N GLU A 780 -15.82 -23.79 19.90
CA GLU A 780 -15.18 -22.54 20.32
C GLU A 780 -14.51 -21.92 19.09
N VAL A 781 -14.94 -20.72 18.70
CA VAL A 781 -14.37 -20.02 17.54
C VAL A 781 -13.55 -18.83 18.01
N ILE A 782 -12.28 -18.82 17.62
CA ILE A 782 -11.35 -17.71 17.84
C ILE A 782 -11.23 -16.95 16.54
N ASP A 783 -11.88 -15.80 16.47
CA ASP A 783 -11.87 -14.95 15.28
C ASP A 783 -10.77 -13.89 15.40
N LEU A 784 -9.80 -13.92 14.49
CA LEU A 784 -8.71 -12.95 14.44
C LEU A 784 -9.06 -11.67 13.67
N GLY A 785 -10.23 -11.62 13.03
CA GLY A 785 -10.69 -10.48 12.24
C GLY A 785 -10.17 -10.50 10.80
N VAL A 786 -9.93 -9.30 10.27
CA VAL A 786 -9.57 -9.07 8.87
C VAL A 786 -8.10 -8.73 8.66
N MET A 787 -7.61 -8.92 7.42
CA MET A 787 -6.25 -8.57 6.99
C MET A 787 -5.16 -9.17 7.88
N VAL A 788 -5.38 -10.39 8.37
CA VAL A 788 -4.53 -10.98 9.40
C VAL A 788 -3.26 -11.53 8.78
N PRO A 789 -2.06 -11.09 9.21
CA PRO A 789 -0.80 -11.66 8.76
C PRO A 789 -0.68 -13.15 9.12
N ALA A 790 -0.01 -13.93 8.26
CA ALA A 790 0.25 -15.35 8.50
C ALA A 790 0.83 -15.61 9.89
N GLU A 791 1.82 -14.82 10.32
CA GLU A 791 2.45 -14.95 11.63
C GLU A 791 1.45 -14.91 12.79
N ARG A 792 0.59 -13.87 12.85
CA ARG A 792 -0.43 -13.75 13.90
C ARG A 792 -1.42 -14.91 13.90
N ILE A 793 -1.78 -15.43 12.72
CA ILE A 793 -2.63 -16.62 12.58
C ILE A 793 -1.96 -17.83 13.26
N LEU A 794 -0.68 -18.06 12.93
CA LEU A 794 0.08 -19.20 13.40
C LEU A 794 0.47 -19.12 14.88
N GLU A 795 0.85 -17.94 15.37
CA GLU A 795 1.15 -17.71 16.79
C GLU A 795 -0.10 -17.91 17.64
N THR A 796 -1.21 -17.27 17.28
CA THR A 796 -2.47 -17.44 18.01
C THR A 796 -2.93 -18.90 17.99
N ALA A 797 -2.75 -19.60 16.86
CA ALA A 797 -3.09 -21.01 16.75
C ALA A 797 -2.33 -21.86 17.79
N ARG A 798 -1.05 -21.58 18.04
CA ARG A 798 -0.27 -22.25 19.09
C ARG A 798 -0.67 -21.83 20.49
N GLU A 799 -0.70 -20.52 20.75
CA GLU A 799 -0.97 -19.96 22.07
C GLU A 799 -2.32 -20.40 22.61
N ARG A 800 -3.34 -20.43 21.74
CA ARG A 800 -4.70 -20.82 22.09
C ARG A 800 -4.95 -22.32 21.94
N GLN A 801 -3.96 -23.08 21.49
CA GLN A 801 -4.02 -24.52 21.22
C GLN A 801 -5.27 -24.87 20.41
N VAL A 802 -5.37 -24.28 19.21
CA VAL A 802 -6.53 -24.49 18.33
C VAL A 802 -6.41 -25.82 17.62
N ASP A 803 -7.55 -26.44 17.34
CA ASP A 803 -7.60 -27.75 16.68
C ASP A 803 -7.63 -27.61 15.16
N ILE A 804 -8.16 -26.49 14.62
CA ILE A 804 -8.30 -26.22 13.19
C ILE A 804 -8.01 -24.73 12.89
N ILE A 805 -7.38 -24.45 11.74
CA ILE A 805 -7.24 -23.10 11.19
C ILE A 805 -8.13 -22.99 9.95
N GLY A 806 -8.99 -21.97 9.90
CA GLY A 806 -9.82 -21.63 8.75
C GLY A 806 -9.47 -20.28 8.15
N LEU A 807 -9.19 -20.27 6.85
CA LEU A 807 -8.86 -19.07 6.09
C LEU A 807 -9.98 -18.73 5.11
N SER A 808 -10.36 -17.46 5.08
CA SER A 808 -11.31 -16.89 4.13
C SER A 808 -10.62 -15.92 3.16
N GLY A 809 -11.02 -15.96 1.89
CA GLY A 809 -10.49 -15.08 0.84
C GLY A 809 -11.52 -14.81 -0.27
N LEU A 810 -11.65 -13.54 -0.65
CA LEU A 810 -12.58 -13.07 -1.67
C LEU A 810 -11.88 -12.51 -2.91
N ILE A 811 -10.63 -12.05 -2.82
CA ILE A 811 -9.91 -11.48 -3.96
C ILE A 811 -8.82 -12.43 -4.47
N THR A 812 -8.42 -12.30 -5.75
CA THR A 812 -7.38 -13.15 -6.34
C THR A 812 -6.04 -13.11 -5.58
N PRO A 813 -5.55 -11.95 -5.10
CA PRO A 813 -4.34 -11.90 -4.26
C PRO A 813 -4.44 -12.74 -2.98
N SER A 814 -5.62 -12.88 -2.38
CA SER A 814 -5.85 -13.68 -1.17
C SER A 814 -5.53 -15.15 -1.37
N LEU A 815 -5.68 -15.66 -2.60
CA LEU A 815 -5.35 -17.04 -2.91
C LEU A 815 -3.84 -17.30 -2.77
N ASP A 816 -3.00 -16.37 -3.23
CA ASP A 816 -1.55 -16.50 -3.06
C ASP A 816 -1.13 -16.32 -1.60
N GLU A 817 -1.84 -15.50 -0.82
CA GLU A 817 -1.60 -15.39 0.62
C GLU A 817 -2.01 -16.67 1.38
N MET A 818 -3.10 -17.34 0.99
CA MET A 818 -3.44 -18.67 1.53
C MET A 818 -2.38 -19.73 1.22
N VAL A 819 -1.79 -19.67 0.02
CA VAL A 819 -0.63 -20.50 -0.34
C VAL A 819 0.56 -20.19 0.58
N HIS A 820 0.79 -18.91 0.89
CA HIS A 820 1.84 -18.47 1.81
C HIS A 820 1.60 -18.99 3.23
N VAL A 821 0.40 -18.86 3.80
CA VAL A 821 0.06 -19.41 5.11
C VAL A 821 0.29 -20.92 5.17
N ALA A 822 -0.14 -21.66 4.14
CA ALA A 822 0.09 -23.12 4.06
C ALA A 822 1.59 -23.48 4.02
N ALA A 823 2.38 -22.74 3.22
CA ALA A 823 3.83 -22.93 3.18
C ALA A 823 4.50 -22.61 4.53
N GLU A 824 4.00 -21.60 5.23
CA GLU A 824 4.51 -21.20 6.54
C GLU A 824 4.13 -22.20 7.64
N MET A 825 2.92 -22.79 7.59
CA MET A 825 2.54 -23.91 8.45
C MET A 825 3.48 -25.11 8.29
N GLU A 826 3.85 -25.45 7.06
CA GLU A 826 4.82 -26.53 6.77
C GLU A 826 6.21 -26.18 7.32
N ARG A 827 6.69 -24.96 7.04
CA ARG A 827 8.00 -24.46 7.51
C ARG A 827 8.12 -24.51 9.02
N GLN A 828 7.07 -24.10 9.74
CA GLN A 828 7.06 -24.09 11.20
C GLN A 828 6.60 -25.42 11.82
N GLY A 829 6.51 -26.51 11.03
CA GLY A 829 6.26 -27.86 11.51
C GLY A 829 4.87 -28.13 12.07
N MET A 830 3.87 -27.31 11.71
CA MET A 830 2.49 -27.48 12.19
C MET A 830 1.80 -28.71 11.59
N ASN A 831 0.90 -29.33 12.35
CA ASN A 831 0.14 -30.51 11.92
C ASN A 831 -1.37 -30.38 12.22
N LEU A 832 -1.94 -29.20 11.95
CA LEU A 832 -3.35 -28.90 12.16
C LEU A 832 -4.09 -28.91 10.82
N PRO A 833 -5.36 -29.34 10.75
CA PRO A 833 -6.19 -29.15 9.56
C PRO A 833 -6.32 -27.69 9.15
N LEU A 834 -6.18 -27.44 7.85
CA LEU A 834 -6.33 -26.13 7.21
C LEU A 834 -7.60 -26.09 6.36
N LEU A 835 -8.60 -25.29 6.74
CA LEU A 835 -9.81 -25.05 5.96
C LEU A 835 -9.63 -23.85 5.04
N ILE A 836 -10.00 -24.01 3.78
CA ILE A 836 -9.95 -22.95 2.76
C ILE A 836 -11.38 -22.65 2.28
N GLY A 837 -11.81 -21.39 2.42
CA GLY A 837 -13.12 -20.94 1.94
C GLY A 837 -13.11 -19.50 1.43
N GLY A 838 -14.25 -19.06 0.90
CA GLY A 838 -14.45 -17.73 0.34
C GLY A 838 -14.68 -17.74 -1.19
N ALA A 839 -15.25 -16.66 -1.73
CA ALA A 839 -15.89 -16.65 -3.04
C ALA A 839 -14.94 -16.96 -4.22
N THR A 840 -13.67 -16.56 -4.13
CA THR A 840 -12.66 -16.84 -5.17
C THR A 840 -11.96 -18.18 -5.00
N THR A 841 -12.16 -18.85 -3.87
CA THR A 841 -11.54 -20.15 -3.61
C THR A 841 -12.25 -21.26 -4.38
N SER A 842 -11.52 -22.33 -4.71
CA SER A 842 -12.10 -23.49 -5.38
C SER A 842 -11.34 -24.75 -5.06
N LYS A 843 -12.03 -25.90 -5.13
CA LYS A 843 -11.42 -27.23 -4.97
C LYS A 843 -10.19 -27.42 -5.87
N ALA A 844 -10.26 -26.95 -7.11
CA ALA A 844 -9.16 -27.06 -8.06
C ALA A 844 -7.95 -26.22 -7.63
N HIS A 845 -8.17 -24.97 -7.22
CA HIS A 845 -7.09 -24.12 -6.75
C HIS A 845 -6.44 -24.68 -5.48
N THR A 846 -7.23 -25.08 -4.48
CA THR A 846 -6.74 -25.68 -3.24
C THR A 846 -5.89 -26.92 -3.50
N ALA A 847 -6.36 -27.83 -4.37
CA ALA A 847 -5.63 -29.05 -4.73
C ALA A 847 -4.32 -28.78 -5.50
N VAL A 848 -4.27 -27.76 -6.35
CA VAL A 848 -3.11 -27.50 -7.23
C VAL A 848 -2.08 -26.57 -6.60
N ARG A 849 -2.49 -25.61 -5.76
CA ARG A 849 -1.64 -24.51 -5.30
C ARG A 849 -1.39 -24.52 -3.80
N ILE A 850 -2.39 -24.85 -2.98
CA ILE A 850 -2.31 -24.74 -1.52
C ILE A 850 -1.84 -26.05 -0.89
N GLU A 851 -2.56 -27.16 -1.10
CA GLU A 851 -2.22 -28.46 -0.48
C GLU A 851 -0.78 -28.94 -0.76
N PRO A 852 -0.20 -28.74 -1.97
CA PRO A 852 1.20 -29.12 -2.21
C PRO A 852 2.23 -28.38 -1.35
N ARG A 853 1.86 -27.23 -0.76
CA ARG A 853 2.72 -26.46 0.14
C ARG A 853 2.62 -26.89 1.60
N TYR A 854 1.62 -27.70 1.95
CA TYR A 854 1.37 -28.17 3.31
C TYR A 854 1.04 -29.66 3.33
N GLN A 855 2.07 -30.48 3.56
CA GLN A 855 1.95 -31.94 3.51
C GLN A 855 1.75 -32.56 4.90
N ARG A 856 2.20 -31.87 5.95
CA ARG A 856 2.09 -32.36 7.34
C ARG A 856 0.64 -32.57 7.76
N GLY A 857 -0.22 -31.58 7.56
CA GLY A 857 -1.65 -31.64 7.89
C GLY A 857 -2.57 -31.75 6.67
N PRO A 858 -3.87 -32.00 6.86
CA PRO A 858 -4.85 -32.00 5.78
C PRO A 858 -5.26 -30.56 5.40
N THR A 859 -5.35 -30.27 4.10
CA THR A 859 -5.94 -29.02 3.58
C THR A 859 -7.29 -29.33 2.94
N VAL A 860 -8.36 -28.66 3.34
CA VAL A 860 -9.73 -28.96 2.90
C VAL A 860 -10.44 -27.70 2.40
N TYR A 861 -10.90 -27.73 1.16
CA TYR A 861 -11.78 -26.72 0.58
C TYR A 861 -13.22 -26.88 1.08
N VAL A 862 -13.78 -25.80 1.63
CA VAL A 862 -15.16 -25.72 2.13
C VAL A 862 -15.95 -24.76 1.23
N PRO A 863 -16.90 -25.25 0.41
CA PRO A 863 -17.54 -24.44 -0.62
C PRO A 863 -18.59 -23.46 -0.07
N ASP A 864 -19.18 -23.75 1.08
CA ASP A 864 -20.25 -22.95 1.68
C ASP A 864 -20.24 -23.10 3.21
N ALA A 865 -20.81 -22.11 3.91
CA ALA A 865 -20.79 -22.07 5.37
C ALA A 865 -21.61 -23.19 6.02
N SER A 866 -22.66 -23.68 5.34
CA SER A 866 -23.53 -24.74 5.87
C SER A 866 -22.79 -26.08 5.98
N ARG A 867 -21.78 -26.32 5.13
CA ARG A 867 -20.95 -27.54 5.16
C ARG A 867 -19.83 -27.49 6.20
N ALA A 868 -19.48 -26.32 6.73
CA ALA A 868 -18.34 -26.16 7.63
C ALA A 868 -18.42 -27.08 8.87
N VAL A 869 -19.62 -27.24 9.44
CA VAL A 869 -19.85 -28.08 10.64
C VAL A 869 -19.56 -29.54 10.38
N GLY A 870 -20.01 -30.07 9.23
CA GLY A 870 -19.80 -31.47 8.86
C GLY A 870 -18.31 -31.76 8.63
N VAL A 871 -17.60 -30.84 7.97
CA VAL A 871 -16.16 -30.95 7.73
C VAL A 871 -15.38 -30.91 9.05
N VAL A 872 -15.65 -29.93 9.91
CA VAL A 872 -15.00 -29.82 11.23
C VAL A 872 -15.26 -31.05 12.09
N SER A 873 -16.50 -31.55 12.12
CA SER A 873 -16.85 -32.75 12.89
C SER A 873 -16.09 -33.99 12.41
N GLN A 874 -15.87 -34.15 11.11
CA GLN A 874 -15.11 -35.28 10.55
C GLN A 874 -13.62 -35.14 10.85
N LEU A 875 -13.08 -33.93 10.80
CA LEU A 875 -11.66 -33.66 11.09
C LEU A 875 -11.33 -33.81 12.58
N LEU A 876 -12.26 -33.52 13.49
CA LEU A 876 -12.02 -33.67 14.93
C LEU A 876 -12.37 -35.06 15.47
N SER A 877 -13.07 -35.89 14.68
CA SER A 877 -13.43 -37.25 15.08
C SER A 877 -12.23 -38.20 15.00
N PRO A 878 -11.81 -38.85 16.11
CA PRO A 878 -10.71 -39.82 16.09
C PRO A 878 -10.96 -41.02 15.17
N GLU A 879 -12.23 -41.39 14.96
CA GLU A 879 -12.63 -42.53 14.14
C GLU A 879 -12.69 -42.18 12.64
N GLN A 880 -13.13 -40.96 12.31
CA GLN A 880 -13.39 -40.56 10.91
C GLN A 880 -12.24 -39.77 10.28
N ASN A 881 -11.39 -39.12 11.08
CA ASN A 881 -10.35 -38.20 10.59
C ASN A 881 -9.42 -38.87 9.57
N ALA A 882 -8.87 -40.05 9.89
CA ALA A 882 -7.88 -40.72 9.05
C ALA A 882 -8.45 -41.07 7.67
N ASP A 883 -9.64 -41.69 7.64
CA ASP A 883 -10.32 -42.08 6.40
C ASP A 883 -10.77 -40.86 5.59
N TYR A 884 -11.26 -39.82 6.26
CA TYR A 884 -11.67 -38.56 5.62
C TYR A 884 -10.47 -37.87 4.95
N CYS A 885 -9.36 -37.70 5.68
CA CYS A 885 -8.15 -37.08 5.15
C CYS A 885 -7.56 -37.87 3.98
N ALA A 886 -7.54 -39.20 4.06
CA ALA A 886 -7.12 -40.06 2.97
C ALA A 886 -8.05 -39.98 1.75
N GLY A 887 -9.36 -39.80 1.98
CA GLY A 887 -10.36 -39.53 0.94
C GLY A 887 -10.09 -38.22 0.20
N ILE A 888 -9.92 -37.12 0.94
CA ILE A 888 -9.64 -35.80 0.37
C ILE A 888 -8.31 -35.79 -0.41
N ARG A 889 -7.25 -36.42 0.12
CA ARG A 889 -5.96 -36.51 -0.59
C ARG A 889 -6.09 -37.25 -1.92
N ARG A 890 -6.84 -38.36 -1.96
CA ARG A 890 -7.12 -39.08 -3.22
C ARG A 890 -7.89 -38.21 -4.21
N GLU A 891 -8.95 -37.53 -3.74
CA GLU A 891 -9.72 -36.61 -4.57
C GLU A 891 -8.83 -35.49 -5.15
N TYR A 892 -7.91 -34.94 -4.36
CA TYR A 892 -7.03 -33.87 -4.81
C TYR A 892 -5.97 -34.35 -5.80
N VAL A 893 -5.49 -35.59 -5.67
CA VAL A 893 -4.66 -36.24 -6.69
C VAL A 893 -5.44 -36.35 -8.00
N GLU A 894 -6.67 -36.86 -7.99
CA GLU A 894 -7.51 -36.95 -9.19
C GLU A 894 -7.77 -35.59 -9.83
N VAL A 895 -8.06 -34.57 -9.02
CA VAL A 895 -8.25 -33.18 -9.49
C VAL A 895 -6.97 -32.62 -10.11
N ARG A 896 -5.81 -32.86 -9.50
CA ARG A 896 -4.49 -32.47 -10.06
C ARG A 896 -4.20 -33.21 -11.35
N GLU A 897 -4.42 -34.51 -11.42
CA GLU A 897 -4.19 -35.32 -12.61
C GLU A 897 -5.13 -34.87 -13.75
N ARG A 898 -6.41 -34.65 -13.47
CA ARG A 898 -7.37 -34.12 -14.44
C ARG A 898 -6.98 -32.72 -14.94
N THR A 899 -6.43 -31.89 -14.06
CA THR A 899 -6.01 -30.52 -14.38
C THR A 899 -4.65 -30.49 -15.09
N GLY A 900 -3.71 -31.39 -14.76
CA GLY A 900 -2.43 -31.57 -15.45
C GLY A 900 -2.55 -32.33 -16.78
N ALA A 901 -3.55 -33.20 -16.93
CA ALA A 901 -3.91 -33.86 -18.17
C ALA A 901 -4.52 -32.89 -19.19
N ARG A 902 -5.00 -31.71 -18.75
CA ARG A 902 -5.15 -30.55 -19.64
C ARG A 902 -3.75 -30.06 -19.99
N ARG A 903 -3.10 -30.77 -20.92
CA ARG A 903 -1.83 -30.33 -21.49
C ARG A 903 -1.94 -28.85 -21.87
N PRO A 904 -1.01 -27.98 -21.45
CA PRO A 904 -0.83 -26.72 -22.15
C PRO A 904 -0.72 -27.09 -23.62
N ARG A 905 -1.51 -26.44 -24.48
CA ARG A 905 -1.38 -26.64 -25.93
C ARG A 905 0.12 -26.54 -26.25
N PRO A 906 0.74 -27.52 -26.94
CA PRO A 906 2.18 -27.54 -27.14
C PRO A 906 2.62 -26.18 -27.71
N THR A 907 3.29 -25.40 -26.87
CA THR A 907 3.75 -24.06 -27.22
C THR A 907 5.01 -24.20 -28.05
N LEU A 908 5.06 -23.49 -29.17
CA LEU A 908 6.28 -23.42 -29.97
C LEU A 908 7.33 -22.59 -29.23
N PRO A 909 8.61 -23.00 -29.22
CA PRO A 909 9.70 -22.11 -28.82
C PRO A 909 9.61 -20.78 -29.58
N TYR A 910 9.88 -19.66 -28.93
CA TYR A 910 9.67 -18.32 -29.51
C TYR A 910 10.24 -18.18 -30.92
N ALA A 911 11.48 -18.64 -31.15
CA ALA A 911 12.09 -18.62 -32.48
C ALA A 911 11.29 -19.41 -33.53
N LYS A 912 10.71 -20.56 -33.17
CA LYS A 912 9.82 -21.34 -34.04
C LYS A 912 8.45 -20.68 -34.20
N ALA A 913 7.92 -20.01 -33.18
CA ALA A 913 6.68 -19.26 -33.25
C ALA A 913 6.83 -18.04 -34.19
N VAL A 914 7.95 -17.32 -34.10
CA VAL A 914 8.30 -16.19 -34.99
C VAL A 914 8.56 -16.65 -36.42
N ALA A 915 9.23 -17.80 -36.60
CA ALA A 915 9.46 -18.39 -37.92
C ALA A 915 8.17 -18.91 -38.57
N ARG A 916 7.28 -19.53 -37.78
CA ARG A 916 5.96 -20.02 -38.22
C ARG A 916 4.87 -18.95 -38.19
N GLY A 917 5.19 -17.77 -37.68
CA GLY A 917 4.30 -16.62 -37.70
C GLY A 917 3.92 -16.31 -39.14
N LEU A 918 2.67 -15.93 -39.34
CA LEU A 918 2.12 -15.62 -40.65
C LEU A 918 3.01 -14.57 -41.34
N LYS A 919 3.71 -14.98 -42.40
CA LYS A 919 4.53 -14.09 -43.22
C LYS A 919 3.62 -13.44 -44.26
N LEU A 920 2.93 -12.39 -43.82
CA LEU A 920 2.11 -11.57 -44.73
C LEU A 920 3.04 -10.73 -45.59
N ASP A 921 2.97 -10.94 -46.89
CA ASP A 921 3.60 -10.07 -47.88
C ASP A 921 2.79 -8.78 -48.01
N TRP A 922 2.95 -7.87 -47.05
CA TRP A 922 2.24 -6.57 -47.07
C TRP A 922 2.60 -5.71 -48.29
N ALA A 923 3.74 -5.98 -48.95
CA ALA A 923 4.14 -5.26 -50.15
C ALA A 923 3.30 -5.65 -51.37
N HIS A 924 2.77 -6.88 -51.40
CA HIS A 924 1.93 -7.39 -52.50
C HIS A 924 0.52 -7.78 -52.08
N TYR A 925 0.18 -7.66 -50.80
CA TYR A 925 -1.16 -7.92 -50.29
C TYR A 925 -2.05 -6.69 -50.51
N GLN A 926 -3.02 -6.82 -51.42
CA GLN A 926 -4.19 -5.95 -51.42
C GLN A 926 -5.22 -6.51 -50.43
N PRO A 927 -5.50 -5.83 -49.31
CA PRO A 927 -6.59 -6.23 -48.45
C PRO A 927 -7.89 -6.22 -49.24
N PRO A 928 -8.72 -7.28 -49.14
CA PRO A 928 -10.03 -7.25 -49.75
C PRO A 928 -10.80 -6.08 -49.14
N ARG A 929 -11.35 -5.22 -49.99
CA ARG A 929 -12.20 -4.13 -49.53
C ARG A 929 -13.38 -4.74 -48.78
N PRO A 930 -13.61 -4.36 -47.50
CA PRO A 930 -14.81 -4.79 -46.78
C PRO A 930 -16.06 -4.50 -47.60
N ALA A 931 -17.07 -5.37 -47.50
CA ALA A 931 -18.36 -5.18 -48.19
C ALA A 931 -18.97 -3.79 -47.90
N ARG A 932 -18.67 -3.23 -46.71
CA ARG A 932 -18.99 -1.87 -46.32
C ARG A 932 -17.82 -1.26 -45.55
N LEU A 933 -17.41 -0.05 -45.90
CA LEU A 933 -16.38 0.72 -45.17
C LEU A 933 -17.05 1.52 -44.05
N GLY A 934 -16.37 1.69 -42.92
CA GLY A 934 -16.87 2.40 -41.74
C GLY A 934 -17.56 1.48 -40.72
N VAL A 935 -18.07 2.08 -39.63
CA VAL A 935 -18.78 1.35 -38.56
C VAL A 935 -20.13 0.89 -39.08
N GLN A 936 -20.38 -0.43 -39.06
CA GLN A 936 -21.68 -0.99 -39.40
C GLN A 936 -22.48 -1.20 -38.12
N VAL A 937 -23.46 -0.33 -37.90
CA VAL A 937 -24.41 -0.44 -36.80
C VAL A 937 -25.60 -1.27 -37.26
N PHE A 938 -25.90 -2.37 -36.56
CA PHE A 938 -27.12 -3.14 -36.74
C PHE A 938 -28.13 -2.68 -35.68
N THR A 939 -29.01 -1.76 -36.06
CA THR A 939 -30.00 -1.17 -35.15
C THR A 939 -31.24 -2.04 -34.92
N ASP A 940 -31.51 -2.99 -35.81
CA ASP A 940 -32.69 -3.88 -35.77
C ASP A 940 -32.31 -5.25 -36.38
N TYR A 941 -31.39 -5.95 -35.72
CA TYR A 941 -30.93 -7.27 -36.19
C TYR A 941 -31.98 -8.34 -35.85
N PRO A 942 -32.35 -9.23 -36.77
CA PRO A 942 -33.32 -10.28 -36.49
C PRO A 942 -32.81 -11.22 -35.38
N LEU A 943 -33.28 -11.05 -34.15
CA LEU A 943 -32.85 -11.87 -33.00
C LEU A 943 -33.07 -13.37 -33.21
N ALA A 944 -34.03 -13.73 -34.06
CA ALA A 944 -34.28 -15.11 -34.50
C ALA A 944 -33.03 -15.76 -35.14
N GLU A 945 -32.19 -15.00 -35.85
CA GLU A 945 -30.96 -15.50 -36.46
C GLU A 945 -29.85 -15.80 -35.43
N LEU A 946 -29.94 -15.23 -34.22
CA LEU A 946 -28.96 -15.47 -33.15
C LEU A 946 -29.25 -16.75 -32.38
N LEU A 947 -30.48 -17.27 -32.44
CA LEU A 947 -30.91 -18.46 -31.69
C LEU A 947 -30.02 -19.68 -31.95
N ASP A 948 -29.60 -19.85 -33.19
CA ASP A 948 -28.76 -20.98 -33.63
C ASP A 948 -27.29 -20.82 -33.20
N THR A 949 -26.90 -19.65 -32.69
CA THR A 949 -25.54 -19.36 -32.21
C THR A 949 -25.37 -19.53 -30.70
N ILE A 950 -26.46 -19.76 -29.97
CA ILE A 950 -26.44 -19.96 -28.51
C ILE A 950 -25.79 -21.29 -28.16
N ASP A 951 -24.71 -21.25 -27.37
CA ASP A 951 -24.22 -22.43 -26.65
C ASP A 951 -25.05 -22.61 -25.37
N TRP A 952 -25.85 -23.67 -25.34
CA TRP A 952 -26.74 -23.98 -24.22
C TRP A 952 -26.02 -24.74 -23.08
N THR A 953 -24.74 -25.06 -23.23
CA THR A 953 -23.99 -25.79 -22.20
C THR A 953 -23.97 -25.07 -20.85
N PRO A 954 -23.67 -23.75 -20.77
CA PRO A 954 -23.69 -23.01 -19.49
C PRO A 954 -25.10 -22.97 -18.88
N PHE A 955 -26.14 -22.87 -19.71
CA PHE A 955 -27.53 -22.86 -19.25
C PHE A 955 -27.87 -24.12 -18.46
N PHE A 956 -27.50 -25.31 -18.95
CA PHE A 956 -27.71 -26.55 -18.20
C PHE A 956 -26.89 -26.64 -16.91
N ILE A 957 -25.64 -26.15 -16.93
CA ILE A 957 -24.77 -26.13 -15.74
C ILE A 957 -25.40 -25.29 -14.61
N THR A 958 -26.02 -24.15 -14.94
CA THR A 958 -26.70 -23.29 -13.96
C THR A 958 -27.89 -23.97 -13.28
N TRP A 959 -28.48 -24.98 -13.92
CA TRP A 959 -29.56 -25.79 -13.36
C TRP A 959 -29.07 -27.12 -12.76
N ASP A 960 -27.76 -27.21 -12.47
CA ASP A 960 -27.09 -28.42 -11.97
C ASP A 960 -27.24 -29.66 -12.87
N LEU A 961 -27.54 -29.46 -14.16
CA LEU A 961 -27.59 -30.53 -15.16
C LEU A 961 -26.21 -30.69 -15.81
N VAL A 962 -25.51 -31.75 -15.39
CA VAL A 962 -24.13 -32.02 -15.82
C VAL A 962 -24.11 -32.67 -17.20
N GLY A 963 -23.69 -31.90 -18.21
CA GLY A 963 -23.45 -32.41 -19.56
C GLY A 963 -23.16 -31.30 -20.57
N LYS A 964 -22.72 -31.67 -21.78
CA LYS A 964 -22.47 -30.70 -22.87
C LYS A 964 -23.64 -30.70 -23.84
N TYR A 965 -24.14 -29.54 -24.23
CA TYR A 965 -25.11 -29.45 -25.32
C TYR A 965 -24.44 -29.84 -26.66
N PRO A 966 -25.11 -30.58 -27.57
CA PRO A 966 -26.41 -31.23 -27.41
C PRO A 966 -26.34 -32.64 -26.78
N LYS A 967 -25.15 -33.16 -26.47
CA LYS A 967 -24.95 -34.52 -25.93
C LYS A 967 -25.68 -34.81 -24.62
N ILE A 968 -25.91 -33.78 -23.81
CA ILE A 968 -26.65 -33.88 -22.54
C ILE A 968 -28.05 -34.45 -22.73
N PHE A 969 -28.66 -34.28 -23.91
CA PHE A 969 -29.98 -34.83 -24.21
C PHE A 969 -30.01 -36.35 -24.27
N ASP A 970 -28.89 -36.99 -24.58
CA ASP A 970 -28.76 -38.44 -24.68
C ASP A 970 -28.23 -39.06 -23.38
N ASP A 971 -28.09 -38.26 -22.31
CA ASP A 971 -27.69 -38.73 -21.00
C ASP A 971 -28.81 -39.56 -20.33
N ALA A 972 -28.45 -40.74 -19.81
CA ALA A 972 -29.40 -41.69 -19.24
C ALA A 972 -30.03 -41.22 -17.90
N VAL A 973 -29.42 -40.24 -17.24
CA VAL A 973 -29.85 -39.74 -15.91
C VAL A 973 -30.54 -38.38 -16.05
N VAL A 974 -29.94 -37.44 -16.78
CA VAL A 974 -30.40 -36.05 -16.85
C VAL A 974 -31.01 -35.67 -18.20
N GLY A 975 -30.97 -36.55 -19.20
CA GLY A 975 -31.34 -36.22 -20.58
C GLY A 975 -32.82 -35.86 -20.77
N THR A 976 -33.73 -36.49 -20.02
CA THR A 976 -35.17 -36.15 -20.09
C THR A 976 -35.42 -34.74 -19.57
N GLN A 977 -34.89 -34.41 -18.38
CA GLN A 977 -35.03 -33.09 -17.75
C GLN A 977 -34.33 -32.01 -18.57
N ALA A 978 -33.17 -32.31 -19.15
CA ALA A 978 -32.48 -31.39 -20.05
C ALA A 978 -33.30 -31.08 -21.31
N ARG A 979 -34.02 -32.05 -21.88
CA ARG A 979 -34.91 -31.83 -23.04
C ARG A 979 -36.13 -30.98 -22.67
N GLU A 980 -36.74 -31.22 -21.50
CA GLU A 980 -37.87 -30.43 -21.00
C GLU A 980 -37.47 -28.97 -20.75
N LEU A 981 -36.40 -28.76 -19.97
CA LEU A 981 -35.88 -27.43 -19.65
C LEU A 981 -35.50 -26.65 -20.91
N PHE A 982 -34.92 -27.33 -21.90
CA PHE A 982 -34.57 -26.72 -23.19
C PHE A 982 -35.81 -26.31 -24.00
N ALA A 983 -36.86 -27.14 -23.98
CA ALA A 983 -38.11 -26.82 -24.67
C ALA A 983 -38.78 -25.58 -24.04
N ASP A 984 -38.84 -25.53 -22.71
CA ASP A 984 -39.40 -24.37 -21.98
C ASP A 984 -38.60 -23.10 -22.26
N ALA A 985 -37.27 -23.19 -22.22
CA ALA A 985 -36.40 -22.06 -22.54
C ALA A 985 -36.62 -21.56 -23.97
N LYS A 986 -36.78 -22.45 -24.95
CA LYS A 986 -37.10 -22.08 -26.34
C LYS A 986 -38.46 -21.41 -26.47
N THR A 987 -39.48 -21.87 -25.74
CA THR A 987 -40.81 -21.26 -25.76
C THR A 987 -40.77 -19.84 -25.19
N ILE A 988 -40.05 -19.63 -24.07
CA ILE A 988 -39.88 -18.31 -23.47
C ILE A 988 -39.12 -17.38 -24.43
N LEU A 989 -38.03 -17.87 -25.02
CA LEU A 989 -37.20 -17.07 -25.93
C LEU A 989 -37.96 -16.68 -27.20
N ALA A 990 -38.76 -17.59 -27.76
CA ALA A 990 -39.64 -17.29 -28.89
C ALA A 990 -40.67 -16.20 -28.55
N LYS A 991 -41.23 -16.22 -27.34
CA LYS A 991 -42.15 -15.19 -26.86
C LYS A 991 -41.45 -13.84 -26.68
N LEU A 992 -40.25 -13.81 -26.10
CA LEU A 992 -39.47 -12.57 -25.92
C LEU A 992 -39.10 -11.92 -27.25
N ILE A 993 -38.76 -12.72 -28.26
CA ILE A 993 -38.48 -12.24 -29.62
C ILE A 993 -39.75 -11.71 -30.29
N ALA A 994 -40.88 -12.41 -30.16
CA ALA A 994 -42.17 -11.97 -30.72
C ALA A 994 -42.69 -10.67 -30.08
N ASP A 995 -42.45 -10.48 -28.78
CA ASP A 995 -42.89 -9.32 -28.02
C ASP A 995 -41.93 -8.11 -28.14
N GLY A 996 -40.77 -8.27 -28.81
CA GLY A 996 -39.77 -7.19 -28.97
C GLY A 996 -39.17 -6.69 -27.65
N ARG A 997 -39.08 -7.57 -26.63
CA ARG A 997 -38.65 -7.21 -25.27
C ARG A 997 -37.15 -7.41 -25.01
N LEU A 998 -36.37 -7.65 -26.07
CA LEU A 998 -34.93 -7.90 -26.06
C LEU A 998 -34.19 -6.88 -26.90
#